data_AF-A0A6M1LZF9-F1
#
_entry.id   AF-A0A6M1LZF9-F1
#
_cell.length_a   1.000
_cell.length_b   1.000
_cell.length_c   1.000
_cell.angle_alpha   90.00
_cell.angle_beta   90.00
_cell.angle_gamma   90.00
#
_symmetry.space_group_name_H-M   'P 1'
#
loop_
_entity.id
_entity.type
_entity.pdbx_description
1 polymer ?
#
loop_
_entity_poly.entity_id
_entity_poly.type
_entity_poly.pdbx_seq_one_letter_code
_entity_poly.pdbx_strand_id
1 'polypeptide(L)'
;MADPIPSVAVATGSLVVTGSATNFIAAENDLFCARGQTVPIASRQSPTQITLKQPWPAASLSGEQAFNVLSLGEYWRSAISINKRFADLLSKWEVVSPFKFDAAGTLAERDGYNNQPRGFVYVATDQIPVRMYIKLANANSASDWSFPIYIGSGGQVEFQQALDQERTQRIQADAALGKRIDDITAGTDPNVRPDLNAEIARSTAKDSQHDSQIGSLRTDLTAEAGSRVAGDATLSQRIDTEAGLRANGDTQVGQRIDAETAARVAADTALGVRIDAEATTRDVFDQSVAPVLPLLASAKFLAPVEYGRSGYISASADTKKRIFYGLKKDYSFEFNVPVSVPGMRALRPSELARSKYAAALVVRNYRLVHGLTKGMEWEFGVPLIVPGARSLPPVEYRRSGYLSAKVDRNRRILQGVPSKPAPAIIVPADQRYVIYAAPDPGNGGRPSIFSEERATGRRLRLSTPGANEMFPSWTSDGMVTWVSDRTRGLTGGGADAIGGAYFSPPDRADEHSVLPLQAIVRWGDSLTEQANNWLALALRAIGCNFPVYNLGKSGRTTTGIAARQGALVFSYRPVGGTIPASGSVQLTPSVAGPCSAYANGAADQTGCRLAGVPGTMSWNGTTATFTRSAAGSAVAVPDAVPMVVDPITSDTGVLVPYHADCIAIIGGGTNDMSQHVAAFTNMRAICRNLKSRSRRFMVMPMFGSSNEIKGSSGYIAVAEYNAMLKAEFPDQYIQNNNQDLRQLLVSKNRSDEVSFTANDVIGPYLRQPNDPIHITRDLAGCGQDIIAQAMVTFMQNKGWI
;
A
#
# COMPACT_ATOMS: atom_id res chain seq x y z
N MET A 1 123.20 -25.54 11.38
CA MET A 1 123.66 -24.34 12.13
C MET A 1 122.49 -23.39 12.16
N ALA A 2 122.08 -22.91 13.35
CA ALA A 2 121.00 -21.93 13.44
C ALA A 2 121.49 -20.60 12.85
N ASP A 3 120.67 -19.95 12.01
CA ASP A 3 121.00 -18.65 11.44
C ASP A 3 121.27 -17.64 12.58
N PRO A 4 122.32 -16.82 12.48
CA PRO A 4 122.67 -15.89 13.54
C PRO A 4 121.52 -14.91 13.78
N ILE A 5 121.09 -14.79 15.05
CA ILE A 5 119.99 -13.91 15.44
C ILE A 5 120.46 -12.45 15.31
N PRO A 6 119.71 -11.58 14.60
CA PRO A 6 120.05 -10.17 14.47
C PRO A 6 120.21 -9.51 15.84
N SER A 7 121.31 -8.81 16.03
CA SER A 7 121.59 -8.10 17.27
C SER A 7 122.33 -6.80 17.01
N VAL A 8 122.35 -5.92 18.02
CA VAL A 8 122.99 -4.61 17.95
C VAL A 8 123.90 -4.36 19.14
N ALA A 9 124.93 -3.55 18.92
CA ALA A 9 125.85 -3.07 19.93
C ALA A 9 126.00 -1.55 19.81
N VAL A 10 125.94 -0.88 20.97
CA VAL A 10 126.18 0.56 21.10
C VAL A 10 126.69 0.84 22.51
N ALA A 11 127.83 1.52 22.63
CA ALA A 11 128.37 1.90 23.92
C ALA A 11 127.62 3.12 24.49
N THR A 12 127.49 3.21 25.82
CA THR A 12 127.00 4.43 26.48
C THR A 12 127.78 5.65 26.01
N GLY A 13 127.09 6.70 25.60
CA GLY A 13 127.71 7.92 25.06
C GLY A 13 128.18 7.83 23.61
N SER A 14 128.00 6.69 22.92
CA SER A 14 128.32 6.56 21.49
C SER A 14 127.17 7.01 20.59
N LEU A 15 127.49 7.59 19.43
CA LEU A 15 126.52 7.87 18.37
C LEU A 15 126.33 6.66 17.43
N VAL A 16 127.21 5.68 17.48
CA VAL A 16 127.25 4.60 16.50
C VAL A 16 126.61 3.35 17.05
N VAL A 17 125.60 2.85 16.33
CA VAL A 17 125.03 1.52 16.55
C VAL A 17 125.53 0.62 15.45
N THR A 18 126.11 -0.51 15.84
CA THR A 18 126.57 -1.57 14.93
C THR A 18 125.68 -2.79 15.07
N GLY A 19 125.32 -3.38 13.96
CA GLY A 19 124.47 -4.55 13.87
C GLY A 19 125.28 -5.78 13.45
N SER A 20 125.06 -6.90 14.12
CA SER A 20 125.57 -8.22 13.73
C SER A 20 124.40 -9.07 13.23
N ALA A 21 124.55 -9.66 12.04
CA ALA A 21 123.44 -10.31 11.32
C ALA A 21 122.18 -9.42 11.16
N THR A 22 122.36 -8.10 11.26
CA THR A 22 121.29 -7.09 11.18
C THR A 22 121.40 -6.33 9.86
N ASN A 23 120.26 -6.12 9.19
CA ASN A 23 120.16 -5.20 8.07
C ASN A 23 119.22 -4.04 8.45
N PHE A 24 119.79 -2.95 8.93
CA PHE A 24 119.05 -1.74 9.29
C PHE A 24 118.30 -1.19 8.07
N ILE A 25 116.98 -1.14 8.16
CA ILE A 25 116.13 -0.39 7.25
C ILE A 25 115.74 0.89 8.00
N ALA A 26 116.55 1.92 7.81
CA ALA A 26 116.45 3.19 8.54
C ALA A 26 116.78 4.35 7.62
N ALA A 27 116.12 5.48 7.83
CA ALA A 27 116.40 6.77 7.23
C ALA A 27 116.64 7.83 8.32
N GLU A 28 117.08 9.01 7.90
CA GLU A 28 117.19 10.15 8.81
C GLU A 28 115.84 10.43 9.50
N ASN A 29 115.89 10.72 10.80
CA ASN A 29 114.76 10.96 11.70
C ASN A 29 113.87 9.75 12.01
N ASP A 30 114.19 8.55 11.50
CA ASP A 30 113.64 7.33 12.07
C ASP A 30 114.13 7.14 13.51
N LEU A 31 113.41 6.39 14.32
CA LEU A 31 113.75 6.23 15.73
C LEU A 31 114.36 4.86 15.99
N PHE A 32 115.59 4.81 16.46
CA PHE A 32 116.20 3.58 16.97
C PHE A 32 115.77 3.36 18.41
N CYS A 33 115.18 2.20 18.67
CA CYS A 33 114.59 1.84 19.96
C CYS A 33 115.26 0.57 20.50
N ALA A 34 115.79 0.62 21.72
CA ALA A 34 116.27 -0.59 22.41
C ALA A 34 116.16 -0.38 23.93
N ARG A 35 115.77 -1.44 24.67
CA ARG A 35 115.62 -1.41 26.14
C ARG A 35 114.78 -0.22 26.66
N GLY A 36 113.74 0.16 25.93
CA GLY A 36 112.86 1.27 26.29
C GLY A 36 113.43 2.68 26.07
N GLN A 37 114.65 2.79 25.53
CA GLN A 37 115.21 4.06 25.06
C GLN A 37 114.96 4.24 23.57
N THR A 38 114.70 5.48 23.17
CA THR A 38 114.39 5.83 21.79
C THR A 38 115.22 7.03 21.36
N VAL A 39 116.00 6.87 20.30
CA VAL A 39 116.91 7.90 19.81
C VAL A 39 116.75 8.10 18.31
N PRO A 40 116.56 9.35 17.83
CA PRO A 40 116.49 9.61 16.39
C PRO A 40 117.79 9.24 15.68
N ILE A 41 117.65 8.67 14.48
CA ILE A 41 118.73 8.27 13.60
C ILE A 41 119.13 9.49 12.75
N ALA A 42 120.42 9.81 12.73
CA ALA A 42 120.97 10.85 11.88
C ALA A 42 121.12 10.36 10.44
N SER A 43 121.65 9.16 10.27
CA SER A 43 121.88 8.55 8.97
C SER A 43 122.13 7.06 9.10
N ARG A 44 121.83 6.32 8.03
CA ARG A 44 122.28 4.96 7.86
C ARG A 44 123.55 4.96 7.03
N GLN A 45 124.63 4.42 7.59
CA GLN A 45 125.92 4.36 6.92
C GLN A 45 126.04 3.08 6.09
N SER A 46 125.45 1.98 6.56
CA SER A 46 125.45 0.70 5.86
C SER A 46 124.28 -0.19 6.32
N PRO A 47 124.06 -1.37 5.71
CA PRO A 47 123.19 -2.41 6.27
C PRO A 47 123.42 -2.71 7.74
N THR A 48 124.64 -2.65 8.22
CA THR A 48 124.98 -3.07 9.58
C THR A 48 125.36 -1.90 10.48
N GLN A 49 125.17 -0.65 10.05
CA GLN A 49 125.56 0.51 10.85
C GLN A 49 124.65 1.71 10.64
N ILE A 50 124.19 2.28 11.76
CA ILE A 50 123.48 3.56 11.82
C ILE A 50 124.20 4.52 12.77
N THR A 51 124.04 5.80 12.49
CA THR A 51 124.50 6.89 13.36
C THR A 51 123.28 7.56 13.96
N LEU A 52 123.24 7.68 15.29
CA LEU A 52 122.21 8.37 16.06
C LEU A 52 122.46 9.89 16.03
N LYS A 53 121.40 10.70 16.17
CA LYS A 53 121.52 12.16 16.27
C LYS A 53 122.05 12.64 17.61
N GLN A 54 121.98 11.79 18.64
CA GLN A 54 122.47 12.09 19.97
C GLN A 54 123.10 10.84 20.61
N PRO A 55 124.05 11.01 21.55
CA PRO A 55 124.74 9.90 22.19
C PRO A 55 123.78 8.92 22.87
N TRP A 56 124.10 7.62 22.84
CA TRP A 56 123.27 6.60 23.48
C TRP A 56 123.15 6.84 24.99
N PRO A 57 121.94 7.06 25.52
CA PRO A 57 121.77 7.60 26.88
C PRO A 57 121.76 6.53 27.98
N ALA A 58 121.74 5.24 27.63
CA ALA A 58 121.66 4.13 28.59
C ALA A 58 122.95 3.30 28.62
N ALA A 59 122.99 2.30 29.51
CA ALA A 59 124.07 1.34 29.61
C ALA A 59 124.41 0.70 28.25
N SER A 60 125.70 0.42 28.03
CA SER A 60 126.21 -0.15 26.78
C SER A 60 125.49 -1.44 26.42
N LEU A 61 125.04 -1.53 25.17
CA LEU A 61 124.44 -2.73 24.59
C LEU A 61 125.53 -3.52 23.86
N SER A 62 125.56 -4.83 24.09
CA SER A 62 126.40 -5.77 23.37
C SER A 62 125.58 -7.01 23.02
N GLY A 63 125.36 -7.24 21.73
CA GLY A 63 124.53 -8.36 21.25
C GLY A 63 123.04 -8.23 21.60
N GLU A 64 122.52 -7.01 21.76
CA GLU A 64 121.11 -6.80 22.10
C GLU A 64 120.21 -7.23 20.93
N GLN A 65 119.30 -8.17 21.19
CA GLN A 65 118.38 -8.71 20.19
C GLN A 65 117.02 -8.00 20.21
N ALA A 66 116.64 -7.39 21.35
CA ALA A 66 115.39 -6.63 21.48
C ALA A 66 115.62 -5.16 21.11
N PHE A 67 115.84 -4.92 19.82
CA PHE A 67 115.87 -3.59 19.23
C PHE A 67 114.84 -3.46 18.12
N ASN A 68 114.46 -2.23 17.81
CA ASN A 68 113.61 -1.91 16.67
C ASN A 68 114.03 -0.58 16.05
N VAL A 69 113.74 -0.40 14.77
CA VAL A 69 113.77 0.91 14.12
C VAL A 69 112.35 1.27 13.74
N LEU A 70 111.82 2.34 14.33
CA LEU A 70 110.51 2.86 13.98
C LEU A 70 110.65 3.84 12.81
N SER A 71 110.17 3.42 11.65
CA SER A 71 110.13 4.17 10.39
C SER A 71 109.11 5.31 10.40
N LEU A 72 109.35 6.31 11.25
CA LEU A 72 108.45 7.44 11.48
C LEU A 72 108.94 8.75 10.83
N GLY A 73 110.15 8.76 10.28
CA GLY A 73 110.70 9.94 9.61
C GLY A 73 109.92 10.33 8.36
N GLU A 74 110.03 11.61 7.96
CA GLU A 74 109.38 12.19 6.77
C GLU A 74 109.65 11.40 5.47
N TYR A 75 110.79 10.69 5.45
CA TYR A 75 111.21 9.79 4.38
C TYR A 75 110.13 8.78 3.95
N TRP A 76 109.34 8.25 4.89
CA TRP A 76 108.36 7.19 4.63
C TRP A 76 106.95 7.69 4.33
N ARG A 77 106.69 8.99 4.49
CA ARG A 77 105.31 9.54 4.50
C ARG A 77 105.05 10.59 3.43
N SER A 78 106.08 11.12 2.78
CA SER A 78 105.94 12.16 1.75
C SER A 78 105.70 11.57 0.35
N ALA A 79 104.63 12.01 -0.31
CA ALA A 79 104.36 11.73 -1.72
C ALA A 79 105.52 12.15 -2.64
N ILE A 80 106.28 13.19 -2.26
CA ILE A 80 107.46 13.66 -2.99
C ILE A 80 108.61 12.63 -2.90
N SER A 81 108.79 12.00 -1.74
CA SER A 81 109.81 10.96 -1.53
C SER A 81 109.45 9.65 -2.22
N ILE A 82 108.16 9.31 -2.28
CA ILE A 82 107.65 8.14 -3.01
C ILE A 82 107.86 8.33 -4.52
N ASN A 83 107.53 9.50 -5.07
CA ASN A 83 107.70 9.78 -6.50
C ASN A 83 109.18 9.79 -6.93
N LYS A 84 110.08 10.31 -6.09
CA LYS A 84 111.54 10.22 -6.32
C LYS A 84 112.05 8.78 -6.32
N ARG A 85 111.54 7.93 -5.43
CA ARG A 85 111.91 6.50 -5.38
C ARG A 85 111.35 5.71 -6.56
N PHE A 86 110.16 6.06 -7.05
CA PHE A 86 109.61 5.44 -8.25
C PHE A 86 110.41 5.83 -9.50
N ALA A 87 110.85 7.09 -9.60
CA ALA A 87 111.78 7.52 -10.64
C ALA A 87 113.16 6.82 -10.56
N ASP A 88 113.70 6.61 -9.35
CA ASP A 88 114.93 5.82 -9.12
C ASP A 88 114.75 4.32 -9.40
N LEU A 89 113.55 3.78 -9.17
CA LEU A 89 113.22 2.40 -9.54
C LEU A 89 113.07 2.24 -11.06
N LEU A 90 112.50 3.23 -11.75
CA LEU A 90 112.40 3.27 -13.20
C LEU A 90 113.79 3.32 -13.84
N SER A 91 114.69 4.17 -13.33
CA SER A 91 116.08 4.25 -13.82
C SER A 91 116.88 2.98 -13.57
N LYS A 92 116.64 2.27 -12.45
CA LYS A 92 117.23 0.95 -12.19
C LYS A 92 116.63 -0.15 -13.07
N TRP A 93 115.32 -0.11 -13.34
CA TRP A 93 114.63 -1.05 -14.21
C TRP A 93 115.15 -0.98 -15.65
N GLU A 94 115.42 0.22 -16.17
CA GLU A 94 115.95 0.46 -17.52
C GLU A 94 117.36 -0.13 -17.75
N VAL A 95 118.10 -0.46 -16.69
CA VAL A 95 119.43 -1.09 -16.78
C VAL A 95 119.33 -2.61 -16.96
N VAL A 96 118.30 -3.26 -16.41
CA VAL A 96 118.18 -4.74 -16.37
C VAL A 96 117.05 -5.31 -17.21
N SER A 97 116.04 -4.52 -17.57
CA SER A 97 114.90 -4.95 -18.37
C SER A 97 115.15 -4.75 -19.87
N PRO A 98 114.83 -5.73 -20.74
CA PRO A 98 114.83 -5.53 -22.20
C PRO A 98 113.68 -4.60 -22.66
N PHE A 99 112.70 -4.34 -21.81
CA PHE A 99 111.63 -3.38 -22.04
C PHE A 99 111.98 -2.04 -21.37
N LYS A 100 112.05 -0.98 -22.18
CA LYS A 100 112.35 0.40 -21.76
C LYS A 100 111.15 1.30 -22.04
N PHE A 101 110.85 2.21 -21.11
CA PHE A 101 109.95 3.33 -21.38
C PHE A 101 110.71 4.39 -22.16
N ASP A 102 110.05 5.06 -23.10
CA ASP A 102 110.74 6.03 -23.95
C ASP A 102 110.90 7.40 -23.27
N ALA A 103 109.97 7.77 -22.38
CA ALA A 103 110.12 8.89 -21.46
C ALA A 103 109.20 8.77 -20.22
N ALA A 104 109.55 9.47 -19.16
CA ALA A 104 108.72 9.60 -17.96
C ALA A 104 108.86 11.00 -17.36
N GLY A 105 107.80 11.47 -16.71
CA GLY A 105 107.76 12.82 -16.13
C GLY A 105 106.36 13.17 -15.64
N THR A 106 106.02 14.46 -15.64
CA THR A 106 104.68 14.93 -15.31
C THR A 106 103.72 14.76 -16.49
N LEU A 107 102.42 14.66 -16.23
CA LEU A 107 101.42 14.57 -17.30
C LEU A 107 101.46 15.77 -18.26
N ALA A 108 101.78 16.97 -17.76
CA ALA A 108 101.90 18.17 -18.56
C ALA A 108 103.08 18.12 -19.54
N GLU A 109 104.19 17.50 -19.15
CA GLU A 109 105.38 17.36 -20.01
C GLU A 109 105.17 16.36 -21.16
N ARG A 110 104.23 15.42 -21.03
CA ARG A 110 103.89 14.43 -22.07
C ARG A 110 103.59 15.10 -23.41
N ASP A 111 102.88 16.22 -23.41
CA ASP A 111 102.47 16.89 -24.66
C ASP A 111 103.66 17.44 -25.45
N GLY A 112 104.81 17.67 -24.80
CA GLY A 112 106.08 17.98 -25.46
C GLY A 112 106.61 16.83 -26.34
N TYR A 113 106.11 15.61 -26.15
CA TYR A 113 106.45 14.41 -26.91
C TYR A 113 105.40 14.08 -27.99
N ASN A 114 104.56 15.03 -28.39
CA ASN A 114 103.53 14.78 -29.39
C ASN A 114 104.07 14.41 -30.78
N ASN A 115 105.27 14.87 -31.14
CA ASN A 115 105.94 14.58 -32.41
C ASN A 115 106.67 13.23 -32.47
N GLN A 116 106.56 12.41 -31.42
CA GLN A 116 107.24 11.12 -31.32
C GLN A 116 106.51 10.03 -32.14
N PRO A 117 107.24 9.00 -32.62
CA PRO A 117 106.67 7.95 -33.47
C PRO A 117 105.62 7.10 -32.75
N ARG A 118 104.75 6.43 -33.53
CA ARG A 118 103.84 5.40 -33.02
C ARG A 118 104.64 4.32 -32.30
N GLY A 119 104.18 3.94 -31.11
CA GLY A 119 104.84 2.98 -30.22
C GLY A 119 105.57 3.63 -29.05
N PHE A 120 105.80 4.94 -29.09
CA PHE A 120 106.46 5.66 -27.99
C PHE A 120 105.64 5.57 -26.68
N VAL A 121 106.25 5.11 -25.61
CA VAL A 121 105.63 4.88 -24.30
C VAL A 121 106.04 5.97 -23.32
N TYR A 122 105.07 6.71 -22.81
CA TYR A 122 105.27 7.75 -21.81
C TYR A 122 104.61 7.37 -20.47
N VAL A 123 105.35 7.51 -19.37
CA VAL A 123 104.83 7.29 -18.01
C VAL A 123 104.69 8.60 -17.25
N ALA A 124 103.45 8.96 -16.90
CA ALA A 124 103.15 10.12 -16.07
C ALA A 124 103.21 9.74 -14.58
N THR A 125 104.24 10.22 -13.90
CA THR A 125 104.65 9.83 -12.53
C THR A 125 104.13 10.77 -11.44
N ASP A 126 103.60 11.94 -11.82
CA ASP A 126 102.99 12.92 -10.92
C ASP A 126 101.52 12.61 -10.58
N GLN A 127 100.91 11.67 -11.30
CA GLN A 127 99.52 11.27 -11.12
C GLN A 127 99.42 10.06 -10.19
N ILE A 128 98.39 10.04 -9.33
CA ILE A 128 98.04 8.88 -8.50
C ILE A 128 96.62 8.42 -8.87
N PRO A 129 96.41 7.16 -9.31
CA PRO A 129 97.44 6.17 -9.63
C PRO A 129 98.29 6.59 -10.84
N VAL A 130 99.52 6.09 -10.90
CA VAL A 130 100.48 6.34 -11.99
C VAL A 130 99.82 5.95 -13.32
N ARG A 131 100.01 6.76 -14.35
CA ARG A 131 99.35 6.55 -15.65
C ARG A 131 100.40 6.30 -16.73
N MET A 132 100.14 5.31 -17.57
CA MET A 132 100.94 5.04 -18.77
C MET A 132 100.14 5.39 -20.03
N TYR A 133 100.83 5.96 -21.01
CA TYR A 133 100.30 6.29 -22.32
C TYR A 133 101.19 5.70 -23.40
N ILE A 134 100.58 5.21 -24.48
CA ILE A 134 101.29 4.70 -25.65
C ILE A 134 100.88 5.55 -26.85
N LYS A 135 101.85 5.98 -27.64
CA LYS A 135 101.60 6.75 -28.85
C LYS A 135 101.05 5.84 -29.95
N LEU A 136 99.86 6.15 -30.44
CA LEU A 136 99.13 5.36 -31.44
C LEU A 136 99.34 5.89 -32.88
N ALA A 137 99.75 7.14 -33.04
CA ALA A 137 100.09 7.77 -34.32
C ALA A 137 101.10 8.92 -34.13
N ASN A 138 101.73 9.39 -35.22
CA ASN A 138 102.60 10.58 -35.18
C ASN A 138 102.05 11.67 -36.11
N ALA A 139 100.91 12.26 -35.73
CA ALA A 139 100.35 13.46 -36.36
C ALA A 139 100.71 14.74 -35.57
N ASN A 140 101.68 14.65 -34.66
CA ASN A 140 102.09 15.71 -33.74
C ASN A 140 100.93 16.27 -32.89
N SER A 141 99.98 15.41 -32.48
CA SER A 141 98.79 15.80 -31.70
C SER A 141 98.68 15.03 -30.40
N ALA A 142 98.09 15.64 -29.37
CA ALA A 142 97.76 14.98 -28.11
C ALA A 142 96.70 13.88 -28.30
N SER A 143 95.87 13.97 -29.35
CA SER A 143 94.89 12.93 -29.71
C SER A 143 95.53 11.60 -30.13
N ASP A 144 96.81 11.62 -30.49
CA ASP A 144 97.48 10.40 -30.94
C ASP A 144 97.93 9.50 -29.78
N TRP A 145 97.72 9.91 -28.51
CA TRP A 145 98.00 9.06 -27.34
C TRP A 145 96.83 8.12 -27.03
N SER A 146 97.13 6.94 -26.47
CA SER A 146 96.11 6.04 -25.93
C SER A 146 95.33 6.68 -24.77
N PHE A 147 94.18 6.08 -24.43
CA PHE A 147 93.59 6.30 -23.12
C PHE A 147 94.58 5.94 -21.99
N PRO A 148 94.47 6.60 -20.82
CA PRO A 148 95.37 6.32 -19.70
C PRO A 148 95.23 4.86 -19.26
N ILE A 149 96.35 4.16 -19.20
CA ILE A 149 96.43 2.85 -18.57
C ILE A 149 96.84 3.09 -17.12
N TYR A 150 95.95 2.78 -16.19
CA TYR A 150 96.17 3.00 -14.76
C TYR A 150 97.03 1.89 -14.16
N ILE A 151 98.12 2.27 -13.51
CA ILE A 151 99.01 1.37 -12.77
C ILE A 151 98.76 1.62 -11.28
N GLY A 152 97.88 0.83 -10.67
CA GLY A 152 97.48 0.94 -9.26
C GLY A 152 95.96 0.89 -9.02
N SER A 153 95.53 0.92 -7.75
CA SER A 153 94.20 0.56 -7.22
C SER A 153 93.00 1.48 -7.58
N GLY A 154 93.00 2.13 -8.75
CA GLY A 154 91.99 3.13 -9.13
C GLY A 154 90.52 2.65 -9.15
N GLY A 155 90.26 1.35 -9.33
CA GLY A 155 88.89 0.81 -9.41
C GLY A 155 88.11 0.74 -8.09
N GLN A 156 88.77 0.86 -6.92
CA GLN A 156 88.08 0.75 -5.62
C GLN A 156 87.46 2.06 -5.13
N VAL A 157 87.97 3.22 -5.59
CA VAL A 157 87.51 4.54 -5.14
C VAL A 157 86.15 4.89 -5.74
N GLU A 158 85.91 4.57 -7.01
CA GLU A 158 84.62 4.84 -7.70
C GLU A 158 83.48 3.99 -7.11
N PHE A 159 83.75 2.73 -6.74
CA PHE A 159 82.75 1.87 -6.10
C PHE A 159 82.37 2.37 -4.69
N GLN A 160 83.35 2.87 -3.92
CA GLN A 160 83.10 3.40 -2.59
C GLN A 160 82.25 4.68 -2.63
N GLN A 161 82.49 5.56 -3.60
CA GLN A 161 81.69 6.76 -3.80
C GLN A 161 80.23 6.44 -4.16
N ALA A 162 80.01 5.42 -5.00
CA ALA A 162 78.65 4.97 -5.32
C ALA A 162 77.91 4.40 -4.10
N LEU A 163 78.61 3.63 -3.26
CA LEU A 163 78.07 3.10 -1.99
C LEU A 163 77.72 4.22 -1.00
N ASP A 164 78.56 5.24 -0.88
CA ASP A 164 78.33 6.36 0.02
C ASP A 164 77.14 7.23 -0.44
N GLN A 165 76.99 7.39 -1.76
CA GLN A 165 75.84 8.09 -2.34
C GLN A 165 74.53 7.32 -2.09
N GLU A 166 74.53 6.00 -2.29
CA GLU A 166 73.37 5.14 -2.05
C GLU A 166 72.97 5.14 -0.57
N ARG A 167 73.95 5.03 0.34
CA ARG A 167 73.73 5.12 1.78
C ARG A 167 73.11 6.45 2.18
N THR A 168 73.59 7.56 1.59
CA THR A 168 73.04 8.90 1.86
C THR A 168 71.59 9.01 1.39
N GLN A 169 71.26 8.47 0.22
CA GLN A 169 69.89 8.46 -0.30
C GLN A 169 68.96 7.62 0.59
N ARG A 170 69.40 6.45 1.06
CA ARG A 170 68.62 5.63 1.99
C ARG A 170 68.37 6.34 3.31
N ILE A 171 69.40 6.97 3.90
CA ILE A 171 69.25 7.73 5.15
C ILE A 171 68.23 8.86 4.99
N GLN A 172 68.27 9.59 3.85
CA GLN A 172 67.29 10.64 3.57
C GLN A 172 65.88 10.10 3.37
N ALA A 173 65.73 8.97 2.68
CA ALA A 173 64.44 8.31 2.49
C ALA A 173 63.86 7.81 3.83
N ASP A 174 64.68 7.20 4.67
CA ASP A 174 64.27 6.71 5.99
C ASP A 174 63.90 7.87 6.93
N ALA A 175 64.65 8.99 6.88
CA ALA A 175 64.30 10.19 7.64
C ALA A 175 62.98 10.82 7.16
N ALA A 176 62.73 10.85 5.85
CA ALA A 176 61.47 11.33 5.29
C ALA A 176 60.28 10.42 5.66
N LEU A 177 60.49 9.11 5.64
CA LEU A 177 59.50 8.13 6.09
C LEU A 177 59.22 8.27 7.58
N GLY A 178 60.27 8.40 8.41
CA GLY A 178 60.17 8.64 9.84
C GLY A 178 59.35 9.88 10.16
N LYS A 179 59.63 11.00 9.49
CA LYS A 179 58.84 12.22 9.67
C LYS A 179 57.37 12.02 9.31
N ARG A 180 57.05 11.32 8.22
CA ARG A 180 55.65 11.01 7.86
C ARG A 180 54.97 10.14 8.92
N ILE A 181 55.68 9.15 9.45
CA ILE A 181 55.18 8.29 10.54
C ILE A 181 54.93 9.13 11.79
N ASP A 182 55.85 10.03 12.15
CA ASP A 182 55.71 10.94 13.28
C ASP A 182 54.53 11.90 13.09
N ASP A 183 54.36 12.48 11.90
CA ASP A 183 53.24 13.36 11.56
C ASP A 183 51.90 12.60 11.65
N ILE A 184 51.83 11.34 11.20
CA ILE A 184 50.64 10.49 11.34
C ILE A 184 50.38 10.16 12.81
N THR A 185 51.41 9.78 13.56
CA THR A 185 51.32 9.37 14.97
C THR A 185 50.93 10.53 15.88
N ALA A 186 51.48 11.72 15.62
CA ALA A 186 51.11 12.96 16.30
C ALA A 186 49.76 13.53 15.81
N GLY A 187 49.17 12.93 14.77
CA GLY A 187 47.93 13.40 14.14
C GLY A 187 48.09 14.79 13.51
N THR A 188 49.27 15.14 13.02
CA THR A 188 49.58 16.40 12.33
C THR A 188 49.75 16.24 10.83
N ASP A 189 49.52 15.04 10.28
CA ASP A 189 49.54 14.82 8.82
C ASP A 189 48.52 15.77 8.14
N PRO A 190 48.98 16.67 7.26
CA PRO A 190 48.16 17.70 6.65
C PRO A 190 47.13 17.14 5.64
N ASN A 191 47.26 15.88 5.22
CA ASN A 191 46.28 15.24 4.33
C ASN A 191 45.21 14.49 5.12
N VAL A 192 45.56 13.88 6.26
CA VAL A 192 44.62 13.04 7.04
C VAL A 192 43.74 13.88 7.97
N ARG A 193 44.32 14.90 8.63
CA ARG A 193 43.60 15.66 9.66
C ARG A 193 42.43 16.49 9.13
N PRO A 194 42.52 17.19 7.97
CA PRO A 194 41.39 17.91 7.42
C PRO A 194 40.23 16.99 7.03
N ASP A 195 40.53 15.85 6.43
CA ASP A 195 39.51 14.87 6.03
C ASP A 195 38.79 14.27 7.23
N LEU A 196 39.52 13.90 8.28
CA LEU A 196 38.93 13.42 9.52
C LEU A 196 38.07 14.50 10.20
N ASN A 197 38.56 15.74 10.27
CA ASN A 197 37.79 16.85 10.84
C ASN A 197 36.51 17.13 10.03
N ALA A 198 36.58 17.05 8.70
CA ALA A 198 35.43 17.20 7.83
C ALA A 198 34.41 16.08 8.04
N GLU A 199 34.87 14.84 8.22
CA GLU A 199 33.98 13.71 8.53
C GLU A 199 33.34 13.84 9.92
N ILE A 200 34.09 14.25 10.94
CA ILE A 200 33.55 14.55 12.27
C ILE A 200 32.48 15.64 12.19
N ALA A 201 32.73 16.72 11.43
CA ALA A 201 31.76 17.79 11.24
C ALA A 201 30.49 17.30 10.52
N ARG A 202 30.63 16.46 9.47
CA ARG A 202 29.50 15.84 8.77
C ARG A 202 28.69 14.93 9.71
N SER A 203 29.36 14.09 10.49
CA SER A 203 28.69 13.20 11.46
C SER A 203 27.94 14.00 12.51
N THR A 204 28.58 15.01 13.11
CA THR A 204 27.98 15.87 14.15
C THR A 204 26.76 16.63 13.63
N ALA A 205 26.82 17.13 12.39
CA ALA A 205 25.69 17.81 11.76
C ALA A 205 24.52 16.85 11.50
N LYS A 206 24.81 15.61 11.06
CA LYS A 206 23.81 14.57 10.85
C LYS A 206 23.15 14.14 12.16
N ASP A 207 23.93 13.98 13.23
CA ASP A 207 23.42 13.65 14.56
C ASP A 207 22.49 14.76 15.08
N SER A 208 22.89 16.03 14.92
CA SER A 208 22.05 17.18 15.28
C SER A 208 20.74 17.23 14.49
N GLN A 209 20.78 16.87 13.20
CA GLN A 209 19.60 16.76 12.35
C GLN A 209 18.68 15.63 12.81
N HIS A 210 19.24 14.46 13.10
CA HIS A 210 18.48 13.31 13.61
C HIS A 210 17.83 13.63 14.96
N ASP A 211 18.55 14.27 15.89
CA ASP A 211 18.01 14.66 17.19
C ASP A 211 16.84 15.64 17.05
N SER A 212 16.95 16.59 16.12
CA SER A 212 15.87 17.53 15.80
C SER A 212 14.65 16.79 15.23
N GLN A 213 14.86 15.85 14.31
CA GLN A 213 13.79 15.04 13.72
C GLN A 213 13.10 14.15 14.78
N ILE A 214 13.86 13.53 15.67
CA ILE A 214 13.35 12.74 16.79
C ILE A 214 12.53 13.62 17.74
N GLY A 215 12.99 14.83 18.04
CA GLY A 215 12.25 15.80 18.87
C GLY A 215 10.91 16.20 18.27
N SER A 216 10.89 16.49 16.96
CA SER A 216 9.64 16.79 16.23
C SER A 216 8.68 15.61 16.23
N LEU A 217 9.16 14.41 15.87
CA LEU A 217 8.35 13.19 15.87
C LEU A 217 7.75 12.88 17.25
N ARG A 218 8.51 13.10 18.33
CA ARG A 218 8.02 12.94 19.70
C ARG A 218 6.90 13.93 20.04
N THR A 219 7.02 15.16 19.56
CA THR A 219 6.01 16.21 19.76
C THR A 219 4.73 15.86 19.00
N ASP A 220 4.84 15.49 17.73
CA ASP A 220 3.72 15.08 16.89
C ASP A 220 3.00 13.85 17.46
N LEU A 221 3.76 12.86 17.92
CA LEU A 221 3.20 11.66 18.56
C LEU A 221 2.45 11.99 19.85
N THR A 222 2.97 12.92 20.66
CA THR A 222 2.31 13.36 21.89
C THR A 222 1.00 14.10 21.58
N ALA A 223 0.99 14.95 20.54
CA ALA A 223 -0.20 15.67 20.10
C ALA A 223 -1.27 14.75 19.50
N GLU A 224 -0.88 13.77 18.69
CA GLU A 224 -1.77 12.74 18.14
C GLU A 224 -2.36 11.87 19.27
N ALA A 225 -1.54 11.44 20.23
CA ALA A 225 -2.00 10.70 21.40
C ALA A 225 -3.04 11.51 22.20
N GLY A 226 -2.80 12.80 22.43
CA GLY A 226 -3.78 13.69 23.08
C GLY A 226 -5.08 13.83 22.27
N SER A 227 -4.97 13.95 20.95
CA SER A 227 -6.12 14.06 20.05
C SER A 227 -6.96 12.78 20.03
N ARG A 228 -6.33 11.60 20.04
CA ARG A 228 -7.02 10.30 20.17
C ARG A 228 -7.73 10.15 21.49
N VAL A 229 -7.08 10.48 22.61
CA VAL A 229 -7.71 10.42 23.94
C VAL A 229 -8.94 11.34 24.02
N ALA A 230 -8.86 12.55 23.46
CA ALA A 230 -10.00 13.47 23.41
C ALA A 230 -11.14 12.96 22.49
N GLY A 231 -10.77 12.35 21.36
CA GLY A 231 -11.71 11.70 20.44
C GLY A 231 -12.44 10.53 21.10
N ASP A 232 -11.72 9.67 21.82
CA ASP A 232 -12.25 8.51 22.54
C ASP A 232 -13.19 8.95 23.67
N ALA A 233 -12.84 10.00 24.42
CA ALA A 233 -13.71 10.58 25.44
C ALA A 233 -15.03 11.10 24.85
N THR A 234 -14.96 11.79 23.70
CA THR A 234 -16.13 12.30 22.99
C THR A 234 -17.00 11.15 22.47
N LEU A 235 -16.38 10.11 21.92
CA LEU A 235 -17.09 8.93 21.42
C LEU A 235 -17.80 8.19 22.56
N SER A 236 -17.14 8.02 23.71
CA SER A 236 -17.74 7.39 24.90
C SER A 236 -18.99 8.14 25.35
N GLN A 237 -18.94 9.47 25.45
CA GLN A 237 -20.11 10.28 25.81
C GLN A 237 -21.27 10.13 24.83
N ARG A 238 -20.97 10.06 23.52
CA ARG A 238 -22.00 9.83 22.49
C ARG A 238 -22.64 8.45 22.60
N ILE A 239 -21.84 7.42 22.91
CA ILE A 239 -22.32 6.05 23.13
C ILE A 239 -23.22 6.00 24.37
N ASP A 240 -22.80 6.58 25.48
CA ASP A 240 -23.58 6.62 26.73
C ASP A 240 -24.91 7.35 26.55
N THR A 241 -24.90 8.45 25.79
CA THR A 241 -26.11 9.21 25.46
C THR A 241 -27.09 8.39 24.61
N GLU A 242 -26.59 7.75 23.54
CA GLU A 242 -27.41 6.90 22.67
C GLU A 242 -27.96 5.69 23.44
N ALA A 243 -27.16 5.08 24.32
CA ALA A 243 -27.61 3.98 25.17
C ALA A 243 -28.78 4.42 26.08
N GLY A 244 -28.70 5.60 26.67
CA GLY A 244 -29.79 6.19 27.45
C GLY A 244 -31.05 6.47 26.61
N LEU A 245 -30.90 7.00 25.39
CA LEU A 245 -32.01 7.25 24.48
C LEU A 245 -32.70 5.95 24.04
N ARG A 246 -31.93 4.90 23.74
CA ARG A 246 -32.47 3.58 23.38
C ARG A 246 -33.23 2.94 24.54
N ALA A 247 -32.66 2.93 25.75
CA ALA A 247 -33.33 2.39 26.93
C ALA A 247 -34.67 3.09 27.22
N ASN A 248 -34.72 4.42 27.06
CA ASN A 248 -35.95 5.19 27.19
C ASN A 248 -36.97 4.87 26.08
N GLY A 249 -36.49 4.72 24.83
CA GLY A 249 -37.30 4.31 23.69
C GLY A 249 -37.93 2.93 23.91
N ASP A 250 -37.14 1.95 24.34
CA ASP A 250 -37.59 0.58 24.63
C ASP A 250 -38.64 0.57 25.74
N THR A 251 -38.44 1.36 26.80
CA THR A 251 -39.41 1.52 27.89
C THR A 251 -40.75 2.08 27.39
N GLN A 252 -40.72 3.12 26.53
CA GLN A 252 -41.93 3.70 25.96
C GLN A 252 -42.65 2.75 25.00
N VAL A 253 -41.90 2.00 24.19
CA VAL A 253 -42.46 0.97 23.30
C VAL A 253 -43.13 -0.13 24.12
N GLY A 254 -42.50 -0.60 25.20
CA GLY A 254 -43.08 -1.57 26.14
C GLY A 254 -44.42 -1.09 26.68
N GLN A 255 -44.47 0.13 27.23
CA GLN A 255 -45.71 0.73 27.74
C GLN A 255 -46.83 0.82 26.69
N ARG A 256 -46.48 1.13 25.43
CA ARG A 256 -47.45 1.19 24.32
C ARG A 256 -47.98 -0.19 23.93
N ILE A 257 -47.12 -1.21 23.93
CA ILE A 257 -47.51 -2.60 23.66
C ILE A 257 -48.44 -3.11 24.75
N ASP A 258 -48.12 -2.87 26.03
CA ASP A 258 -48.96 -3.27 27.16
C ASP A 258 -50.35 -2.61 27.10
N ALA A 259 -50.40 -1.31 26.77
CA ALA A 259 -51.65 -0.57 26.63
C ALA A 259 -52.52 -1.08 25.47
N GLU A 260 -51.93 -1.35 24.29
CA GLU A 260 -52.66 -1.93 23.16
C GLU A 260 -53.14 -3.36 23.48
N THR A 261 -52.32 -4.14 24.18
CA THR A 261 -52.68 -5.51 24.60
C THR A 261 -53.88 -5.48 25.54
N ALA A 262 -53.88 -4.59 26.55
CA ALA A 262 -55.02 -4.39 27.43
C ALA A 262 -56.28 -3.95 26.66
N ALA A 263 -56.14 -3.03 25.70
CA ALA A 263 -57.25 -2.55 24.88
C ALA A 263 -57.83 -3.66 23.97
N ARG A 264 -56.99 -4.51 23.38
CA ARG A 264 -57.40 -5.67 22.57
C ARG A 264 -58.16 -6.69 23.41
N VAL A 265 -57.62 -7.08 24.56
CA VAL A 265 -58.28 -8.02 25.48
C VAL A 265 -59.64 -7.50 25.92
N ALA A 266 -59.76 -6.20 26.24
CA ALA A 266 -61.05 -5.58 26.58
C ALA A 266 -62.03 -5.60 25.40
N ALA A 267 -61.57 -5.30 24.18
CA ALA A 267 -62.38 -5.32 22.98
C ALA A 267 -62.87 -6.73 22.63
N ASP A 268 -62.02 -7.74 22.76
CA ASP A 268 -62.34 -9.14 22.51
C ASP A 268 -63.31 -9.67 23.56
N THR A 269 -63.13 -9.32 24.84
CA THR A 269 -64.10 -9.62 25.90
C THR A 269 -65.47 -9.01 25.60
N ALA A 270 -65.51 -7.75 25.18
CA ALA A 270 -66.75 -7.08 24.79
C ALA A 270 -67.38 -7.66 23.51
N LEU A 271 -66.58 -8.19 22.58
CA LEU A 271 -67.08 -8.92 21.43
C LEU A 271 -67.68 -10.26 21.83
N GLY A 272 -67.02 -11.02 22.72
CA GLY A 272 -67.53 -12.27 23.28
C GLY A 272 -68.92 -12.08 23.89
N VAL A 273 -69.07 -11.10 24.79
CA VAL A 273 -70.37 -10.77 25.41
C VAL A 273 -71.46 -10.46 24.39
N ARG A 274 -71.12 -9.74 23.29
CA ARG A 274 -72.09 -9.43 22.23
C ARG A 274 -72.49 -10.66 21.41
N ILE A 275 -71.53 -11.55 21.14
CA ILE A 275 -71.78 -12.81 20.42
C ILE A 275 -72.67 -13.72 21.27
N ASP A 276 -72.38 -13.86 22.56
CA ASP A 276 -73.19 -14.68 23.47
C ASP A 276 -74.63 -14.15 23.58
N ALA A 277 -74.79 -12.83 23.62
CA ALA A 277 -76.11 -12.19 23.63
C ALA A 277 -76.88 -12.39 22.33
N GLU A 278 -76.23 -12.27 21.17
CA GLU A 278 -76.84 -12.54 19.86
C GLU A 278 -77.19 -14.02 19.71
N ALA A 279 -76.32 -14.93 20.13
CA ALA A 279 -76.58 -16.37 20.13
C ALA A 279 -77.83 -16.70 20.97
N THR A 280 -77.91 -16.15 22.18
CA THR A 280 -79.10 -16.28 23.04
C THR A 280 -80.37 -15.73 22.36
N THR A 281 -80.26 -14.57 21.70
CA THR A 281 -81.39 -13.94 21.01
C THR A 281 -81.86 -14.76 19.80
N ARG A 282 -80.92 -15.30 19.02
CA ARG A 282 -81.20 -16.19 17.89
C ARG A 282 -81.85 -17.49 18.35
N ASP A 283 -81.36 -18.10 19.42
CA ASP A 283 -81.97 -19.32 19.98
C ASP A 283 -83.45 -19.09 20.32
N VAL A 284 -83.76 -17.96 20.97
CA VAL A 284 -85.16 -17.56 21.26
C VAL A 284 -85.97 -17.33 19.99
N PHE A 285 -85.38 -16.68 18.98
CA PHE A 285 -86.05 -16.45 17.69
C PHE A 285 -86.32 -17.76 16.95
N ASP A 286 -85.34 -18.65 16.86
CA ASP A 286 -85.46 -19.95 16.19
C ASP A 286 -86.51 -20.82 16.89
N GLN A 287 -86.55 -20.83 18.22
CA GLN A 287 -87.63 -21.46 19.00
C GLN A 287 -89.02 -20.88 18.67
N SER A 288 -89.12 -19.57 18.38
CA SER A 288 -90.37 -18.91 18.03
C SER A 288 -90.83 -19.13 16.57
N VAL A 289 -89.88 -19.36 15.66
CA VAL A 289 -90.14 -19.57 14.23
C VAL A 289 -90.41 -21.03 13.89
N ALA A 290 -89.81 -21.98 14.63
CA ALA A 290 -90.01 -23.41 14.47
C ALA A 290 -91.50 -23.85 14.32
N PRO A 291 -92.47 -23.35 15.12
CA PRO A 291 -93.89 -23.70 14.94
C PRO A 291 -94.59 -22.97 13.77
N VAL A 292 -94.00 -21.90 13.20
CA VAL A 292 -94.61 -21.06 12.16
C VAL A 292 -94.22 -21.50 10.74
N LEU A 293 -93.06 -22.13 10.58
CA LEU A 293 -92.54 -22.57 9.27
C LEU A 293 -93.52 -23.46 8.46
N PRO A 294 -94.22 -24.44 9.07
CA PRO A 294 -95.21 -25.27 8.35
C PRO A 294 -96.44 -24.49 7.86
N LEU A 295 -96.81 -23.38 8.53
CA LEU A 295 -97.96 -22.54 8.17
C LEU A 295 -97.67 -21.66 6.94
N LEU A 296 -96.44 -21.15 6.79
CA LEU A 296 -96.03 -20.30 5.66
C LEU A 296 -95.99 -21.03 4.32
N ALA A 297 -95.77 -22.35 4.32
CA ALA A 297 -95.80 -23.19 3.13
C ALA A 297 -97.20 -23.29 2.48
N SER A 298 -98.26 -22.76 3.12
CA SER A 298 -99.67 -22.91 2.69
C SER A 298 -100.37 -21.64 2.18
N ALA A 299 -99.67 -20.49 2.05
CA ALA A 299 -100.32 -19.21 1.71
C ALA A 299 -100.28 -18.85 0.19
N LYS A 300 -101.40 -18.35 -0.35
CA LYS A 300 -101.55 -17.81 -1.73
C LYS A 300 -101.84 -16.30 -1.73
N PHE A 301 -101.46 -15.59 -2.81
CA PHE A 301 -101.62 -14.13 -2.98
C PHE A 301 -103.05 -13.67 -3.34
N LEU A 302 -103.39 -12.42 -2.99
CA LEU A 302 -104.70 -11.76 -3.17
C LEU A 302 -104.71 -10.74 -4.32
N ALA A 303 -105.88 -10.54 -4.93
CA ALA A 303 -106.07 -9.82 -6.19
C ALA A 303 -106.14 -8.27 -6.07
N PRO A 304 -105.82 -7.51 -7.14
CA PRO A 304 -105.58 -6.05 -7.11
C PRO A 304 -106.76 -5.12 -6.76
N VAL A 305 -108.01 -5.60 -6.79
CA VAL A 305 -109.21 -4.76 -6.55
C VAL A 305 -109.36 -4.32 -5.07
N GLU A 306 -108.68 -4.99 -4.13
CA GLU A 306 -108.78 -4.68 -2.70
C GLU A 306 -107.96 -3.45 -2.25
N TYR A 307 -106.96 -2.99 -3.02
CA TYR A 307 -106.09 -1.87 -2.60
C TYR A 307 -106.78 -0.50 -2.68
N GLY A 308 -107.72 -0.32 -3.62
CA GLY A 308 -108.39 0.97 -3.89
C GLY A 308 -109.43 1.41 -2.84
N ARG A 309 -109.91 0.49 -1.99
CA ARG A 309 -110.94 0.75 -0.95
C ARG A 309 -110.38 1.00 0.45
N SER A 310 -109.05 1.04 0.61
CA SER A 310 -108.39 1.03 1.93
C SER A 310 -108.51 2.32 2.76
N GLY A 311 -108.82 3.47 2.15
CA GLY A 311 -108.92 4.75 2.85
C GLY A 311 -107.60 5.47 3.11
N TYR A 312 -106.47 4.93 2.61
CA TYR A 312 -105.13 5.50 2.77
C TYR A 312 -104.62 6.14 1.48
N ILE A 313 -103.85 7.22 1.61
CA ILE A 313 -103.09 7.85 0.51
C ILE A 313 -101.74 7.13 0.34
N SER A 314 -101.12 6.74 1.45
CA SER A 314 -99.88 5.95 1.49
C SER A 314 -99.83 5.17 2.80
N ALA A 315 -99.48 3.88 2.76
CA ALA A 315 -99.39 3.04 3.95
C ALA A 315 -98.31 1.96 3.81
N SER A 316 -97.65 1.65 4.91
CA SER A 316 -96.75 0.51 5.10
C SER A 316 -97.44 -0.52 5.99
N ALA A 317 -97.61 -1.73 5.46
CA ALA A 317 -98.30 -2.82 6.12
C ALA A 317 -97.36 -4.00 6.35
N ASP A 318 -97.61 -4.76 7.41
CA ASP A 318 -96.81 -5.95 7.71
C ASP A 318 -97.18 -7.10 6.76
N THR A 319 -96.44 -8.21 6.87
CA THR A 319 -96.63 -9.40 6.04
C THR A 319 -98.01 -10.06 6.19
N LYS A 320 -98.83 -9.63 7.18
CA LYS A 320 -100.21 -10.05 7.42
C LYS A 320 -101.24 -8.99 6.98
N LYS A 321 -100.83 -7.98 6.21
CA LYS A 321 -101.65 -6.84 5.73
C LYS A 321 -102.19 -5.91 6.83
N ARG A 322 -101.56 -5.85 8.00
CA ARG A 322 -101.93 -4.89 9.06
C ARG A 322 -101.11 -3.60 8.89
N ILE A 323 -101.78 -2.44 8.84
CA ILE A 323 -101.12 -1.14 8.66
C ILE A 323 -100.49 -0.70 9.98
N PHE A 324 -99.16 -0.59 9.99
CA PHE A 324 -98.40 -0.11 11.15
C PHE A 324 -97.99 1.36 11.02
N TYR A 325 -97.97 1.88 9.80
CA TYR A 325 -97.73 3.29 9.49
C TYR A 325 -98.51 3.66 8.23
N GLY A 326 -99.30 4.74 8.27
CA GLY A 326 -99.96 5.22 7.06
C GLY A 326 -100.58 6.60 7.20
N LEU A 327 -100.59 7.32 6.08
CA LEU A 327 -101.29 8.59 5.88
C LEU A 327 -102.68 8.29 5.31
N LYS A 328 -103.71 8.64 6.07
CA LYS A 328 -105.11 8.50 5.66
C LYS A 328 -105.52 9.63 4.70
N LYS A 329 -106.61 9.41 3.96
CA LYS A 329 -107.15 10.40 3.00
C LYS A 329 -107.64 11.71 3.61
N ASP A 330 -107.80 11.75 4.94
CA ASP A 330 -108.14 12.94 5.73
C ASP A 330 -106.90 13.66 6.30
N TYR A 331 -105.68 13.28 5.86
CA TYR A 331 -104.39 13.76 6.33
C TYR A 331 -104.03 13.45 7.79
N SER A 332 -104.79 12.58 8.46
CA SER A 332 -104.41 12.03 9.76
C SER A 332 -103.40 10.88 9.61
N PHE A 333 -102.48 10.77 10.56
CA PHE A 333 -101.48 9.70 10.60
C PHE A 333 -101.91 8.59 11.56
N GLU A 334 -101.82 7.34 11.11
CA GLU A 334 -101.95 6.16 11.98
C GLU A 334 -100.59 5.52 12.22
N PHE A 335 -100.26 5.34 13.51
CA PHE A 335 -99.06 4.65 14.00
C PHE A 335 -99.50 3.51 14.93
N ASN A 336 -99.53 2.29 14.43
CA ASN A 336 -99.71 1.10 15.25
C ASN A 336 -98.35 0.43 15.40
N VAL A 337 -97.61 0.78 16.46
CA VAL A 337 -96.30 0.19 16.73
C VAL A 337 -96.53 -1.25 17.22
N PRO A 338 -96.13 -2.29 16.47
CA PRO A 338 -95.97 -3.60 17.07
C PRO A 338 -94.59 -3.63 17.75
N VAL A 339 -94.55 -4.21 18.94
CA VAL A 339 -93.35 -4.58 19.70
C VAL A 339 -92.82 -3.50 20.65
N SER A 340 -92.81 -3.89 21.92
CA SER A 340 -92.22 -3.20 23.05
C SER A 340 -90.73 -2.92 22.82
N VAL A 341 -90.39 -1.68 22.46
CA VAL A 341 -89.07 -1.12 22.75
C VAL A 341 -89.21 -0.44 24.12
N PRO A 342 -88.64 -0.99 25.21
CA PRO A 342 -88.85 -0.47 26.55
C PRO A 342 -88.44 1.01 26.63
N GLY A 343 -89.42 1.89 26.79
CA GLY A 343 -89.19 3.31 27.06
C GLY A 343 -89.36 4.28 25.89
N MET A 344 -89.91 3.87 24.75
CA MET A 344 -90.39 4.78 23.70
C MET A 344 -91.90 5.02 23.81
N ARG A 345 -92.36 6.26 23.59
CA ARG A 345 -93.79 6.61 23.53
C ARG A 345 -94.05 7.84 22.66
N ALA A 346 -95.26 7.96 22.12
CA ALA A 346 -95.72 9.22 21.53
C ALA A 346 -95.99 10.28 22.61
N LEU A 347 -95.83 11.56 22.25
CA LEU A 347 -96.32 12.66 23.07
C LEU A 347 -97.85 12.65 23.09
N ARG A 348 -98.44 12.84 24.27
CA ARG A 348 -99.89 12.94 24.46
C ARG A 348 -100.42 14.25 23.85
N PRO A 349 -101.70 14.36 23.50
CA PRO A 349 -102.28 15.59 22.93
C PRO A 349 -102.01 16.86 23.76
N SER A 350 -102.04 16.76 25.09
CA SER A 350 -101.71 17.86 26.01
C SER A 350 -100.23 18.27 25.99
N GLU A 351 -99.34 17.34 25.67
CA GLU A 351 -97.90 17.56 25.55
C GLU A 351 -97.55 18.14 24.16
N LEU A 352 -98.24 17.67 23.10
CA LEU A 352 -98.14 18.22 21.74
C LEU A 352 -98.63 19.66 21.67
N ALA A 353 -99.72 20.00 22.36
CA ALA A 353 -100.24 21.35 22.46
C ALA A 353 -99.19 22.36 22.99
N ARG A 354 -98.35 21.92 23.95
CA ARG A 354 -97.27 22.70 24.57
C ARG A 354 -95.92 22.61 23.85
N SER A 355 -95.84 21.84 22.75
CA SER A 355 -94.61 21.65 21.97
C SER A 355 -94.68 22.36 20.61
N LYS A 356 -93.54 22.45 19.91
CA LYS A 356 -93.48 22.90 18.51
C LYS A 356 -93.91 21.83 17.49
N TYR A 357 -94.22 20.62 17.95
CA TYR A 357 -94.51 19.47 17.09
C TYR A 357 -96.01 19.26 16.91
N ALA A 358 -96.41 18.92 15.68
CA ALA A 358 -97.75 18.43 15.35
C ALA A 358 -97.87 16.93 15.66
N ALA A 359 -96.77 16.18 15.56
CA ALA A 359 -96.64 14.80 16.03
C ALA A 359 -95.18 14.53 16.42
N ALA A 360 -94.94 13.79 17.50
CA ALA A 360 -93.59 13.47 17.95
C ALA A 360 -93.53 12.15 18.75
N LEU A 361 -92.47 11.38 18.49
CA LEU A 361 -92.09 10.17 19.21
C LEU A 361 -90.87 10.47 20.10
N VAL A 362 -90.95 10.11 21.37
CA VAL A 362 -89.92 10.41 22.38
C VAL A 362 -89.54 9.18 23.20
N VAL A 363 -88.34 9.19 23.78
CA VAL A 363 -87.94 8.21 24.82
C VAL A 363 -88.34 8.68 26.23
N ARG A 364 -88.17 7.84 27.27
CA ARG A 364 -88.55 8.09 28.68
C ARG A 364 -88.13 9.45 29.26
N ASN A 365 -87.12 10.11 28.69
CA ASN A 365 -86.62 11.43 29.11
C ASN A 365 -87.03 12.58 28.16
N TYR A 366 -88.12 12.44 27.42
CA TYR A 366 -88.66 13.44 26.47
C TYR A 366 -87.71 13.84 25.32
N ARG A 367 -86.62 13.11 25.10
CA ARG A 367 -85.75 13.33 23.94
C ARG A 367 -86.45 12.86 22.67
N LEU A 368 -86.47 13.74 21.67
CA LEU A 368 -87.08 13.49 20.37
C LEU A 368 -86.37 12.34 19.64
N VAL A 369 -87.10 11.31 19.24
CA VAL A 369 -86.63 10.29 18.29
C VAL A 369 -86.92 10.77 16.88
N HIS A 370 -88.18 11.13 16.63
CA HIS A 370 -88.68 11.65 15.36
C HIS A 370 -89.86 12.60 15.62
N GLY A 371 -89.93 13.76 14.96
CA GLY A 371 -91.09 14.64 15.04
C GLY A 371 -91.29 15.52 13.82
N LEU A 372 -92.56 15.84 13.56
CA LEU A 372 -92.99 16.79 12.55
C LEU A 372 -93.36 18.10 13.25
N THR A 373 -92.73 19.20 12.87
CA THR A 373 -93.06 20.52 13.42
C THR A 373 -94.44 20.97 12.93
N LYS A 374 -95.07 21.91 13.64
CA LYS A 374 -96.34 22.52 13.21
C LYS A 374 -96.21 23.27 11.87
N GLY A 375 -94.98 23.60 11.45
CA GLY A 375 -94.64 24.14 10.13
C GLY A 375 -94.38 23.09 9.05
N MET A 376 -94.65 21.80 9.32
CA MET A 376 -94.43 20.66 8.41
C MET A 376 -92.96 20.38 8.05
N GLU A 377 -92.03 20.70 8.95
CA GLU A 377 -90.61 20.33 8.81
C GLU A 377 -90.26 19.12 9.67
N TRP A 378 -89.40 18.24 9.17
CA TRP A 378 -89.01 17.00 9.85
C TRP A 378 -87.76 17.19 10.71
N GLU A 379 -87.83 16.77 11.98
CA GLU A 379 -86.70 16.75 12.90
C GLU A 379 -86.45 15.35 13.48
N PHE A 380 -85.18 14.95 13.50
CA PHE A 380 -84.71 13.64 13.98
C PHE A 380 -83.73 13.85 15.13
N GLY A 381 -83.97 13.24 16.27
CA GLY A 381 -83.14 13.47 17.47
C GLY A 381 -82.40 12.23 18.00
N VAL A 382 -82.82 11.01 17.66
CA VAL A 382 -82.07 9.78 17.94
C VAL A 382 -82.18 8.84 16.72
N PRO A 383 -81.06 8.35 16.14
CA PRO A 383 -81.14 7.50 14.95
C PRO A 383 -81.82 6.16 15.27
N LEU A 384 -82.93 5.88 14.60
CA LEU A 384 -83.63 4.59 14.63
C LEU A 384 -82.95 3.66 13.62
N ILE A 385 -82.22 2.64 14.08
CA ILE A 385 -81.62 1.64 13.20
C ILE A 385 -82.68 0.57 12.92
N VAL A 386 -83.15 0.51 11.67
CA VAL A 386 -83.96 -0.61 11.14
C VAL A 386 -82.98 -1.66 10.59
N PRO A 387 -83.00 -2.92 11.05
CA PRO A 387 -82.19 -3.98 10.45
C PRO A 387 -82.57 -4.16 8.98
N GLY A 388 -81.65 -3.86 8.06
CA GLY A 388 -81.80 -4.11 6.61
C GLY A 388 -81.86 -2.88 5.69
N ALA A 389 -81.88 -1.64 6.21
CA ALA A 389 -81.74 -0.42 5.39
C ALA A 389 -80.40 0.29 5.68
N ARG A 390 -79.70 0.80 4.65
CA ARG A 390 -78.41 1.52 4.84
C ARG A 390 -78.30 2.81 4.00
N SER A 391 -78.04 3.91 4.69
CA SER A 391 -77.35 5.12 4.20
C SER A 391 -76.02 5.27 4.96
N LEU A 392 -75.00 5.86 4.32
CA LEU A 392 -73.61 5.88 4.83
C LEU A 392 -73.39 7.01 5.87
N PRO A 393 -72.89 6.70 7.09
CA PRO A 393 -72.64 7.72 8.11
C PRO A 393 -71.30 8.47 7.93
N PRO A 394 -71.23 9.77 8.26
CA PRO A 394 -70.01 10.61 8.23
C PRO A 394 -68.80 10.12 9.06
N VAL A 395 -68.97 9.09 9.89
CA VAL A 395 -67.90 8.46 10.68
C VAL A 395 -67.02 7.51 9.85
N GLU A 396 -67.53 6.99 8.72
CA GLU A 396 -66.73 6.13 7.84
C GLU A 396 -65.58 6.88 7.15
N TYR A 397 -65.59 8.22 7.17
CA TYR A 397 -64.50 9.09 6.71
C TYR A 397 -63.35 9.26 7.72
N ARG A 398 -63.55 8.91 9.00
CA ARG A 398 -62.59 9.27 10.07
C ARG A 398 -61.36 8.34 10.17
N ARG A 399 -61.28 7.31 9.31
CA ARG A 399 -60.22 6.27 9.29
C ARG A 399 -59.27 6.35 8.09
N SER A 400 -59.48 7.28 7.16
CA SER A 400 -58.74 7.32 5.89
C SER A 400 -57.34 7.93 5.99
N GLY A 401 -57.01 8.64 7.06
CA GLY A 401 -55.75 9.39 7.17
C GLY A 401 -55.72 10.69 6.37
N TYR A 402 -56.87 11.15 5.85
CA TYR A 402 -57.05 12.39 5.10
C TYR A 402 -58.15 13.28 5.71
N LEU A 403 -57.85 14.58 5.87
CA LEU A 403 -58.79 15.66 6.19
C LEU A 403 -59.83 15.87 5.08
N SER A 404 -59.47 15.65 3.82
CA SER A 404 -60.42 15.59 2.68
C SER A 404 -59.86 14.74 1.53
N ALA A 405 -60.72 14.07 0.76
CA ALA A 405 -60.33 13.39 -0.47
C ALA A 405 -61.49 13.29 -1.49
N LYS A 406 -61.19 13.48 -2.78
CA LYS A 406 -62.00 13.07 -3.94
C LYS A 406 -61.55 11.69 -4.39
N VAL A 407 -62.49 10.77 -4.64
CA VAL A 407 -62.19 9.40 -5.07
C VAL A 407 -63.02 9.02 -6.30
N ASP A 408 -62.53 8.07 -7.10
CA ASP A 408 -63.31 7.48 -8.18
C ASP A 408 -64.30 6.41 -7.69
N ARG A 409 -65.09 5.85 -8.62
CA ARG A 409 -66.08 4.79 -8.35
C ARG A 409 -65.49 3.50 -7.74
N ASN A 410 -64.18 3.34 -7.82
CA ASN A 410 -63.41 2.19 -7.31
C ASN A 410 -62.65 2.53 -6.01
N ARG A 411 -62.91 3.67 -5.38
CA ARG A 411 -62.29 4.16 -4.13
C ARG A 411 -60.80 4.48 -4.24
N ARG A 412 -60.30 4.82 -5.43
CA ARG A 412 -58.94 5.35 -5.63
C ARG A 412 -58.94 6.87 -5.46
N ILE A 413 -57.93 7.42 -4.79
CA ILE A 413 -57.83 8.86 -4.49
C ILE A 413 -57.46 9.63 -5.76
N LEU A 414 -58.32 10.57 -6.14
CA LEU A 414 -58.12 11.50 -7.25
C LEU A 414 -57.50 12.83 -6.78
N GLN A 415 -57.75 13.25 -5.52
CA GLN A 415 -57.17 14.44 -4.87
C GLN A 415 -57.40 14.40 -3.35
N GLY A 416 -56.49 14.85 -2.46
CA GLY A 416 -56.78 14.90 -1.01
C GLY A 416 -55.72 15.58 -0.11
N VAL A 417 -56.10 15.90 1.14
CA VAL A 417 -55.28 16.56 2.19
C VAL A 417 -55.11 15.61 3.39
N PRO A 418 -53.90 15.22 3.86
CA PRO A 418 -53.68 14.26 4.96
C PRO A 418 -54.02 14.78 6.38
N SER A 419 -54.33 13.90 7.34
CA SER A 419 -54.79 14.26 8.71
C SER A 419 -53.79 14.09 9.86
N LYS A 420 -52.57 13.61 9.62
CA LYS A 420 -51.41 13.70 10.55
C LYS A 420 -50.13 13.85 9.72
N PRO A 421 -49.07 14.53 10.23
CA PRO A 421 -47.76 14.47 9.60
C PRO A 421 -47.32 13.00 9.54
N ALA A 422 -46.63 12.62 8.46
CA ALA A 422 -45.91 11.35 8.39
C ALA A 422 -45.09 11.14 9.69
N PRO A 423 -44.83 9.87 10.12
CA PRO A 423 -43.88 9.62 11.21
C PRO A 423 -42.66 10.50 10.99
N ALA A 424 -42.19 11.18 12.05
CA ALA A 424 -41.16 12.19 11.96
C ALA A 424 -40.07 11.70 11.00
N ILE A 425 -40.10 12.24 9.79
CA ILE A 425 -38.93 12.25 8.94
C ILE A 425 -37.91 12.91 9.88
N ILE A 426 -36.86 12.17 10.25
CA ILE A 426 -35.66 12.84 10.73
C ILE A 426 -35.21 13.62 9.51
N VAL A 427 -35.75 14.82 9.39
CA VAL A 427 -35.30 15.80 8.43
C VAL A 427 -34.01 16.31 9.06
N PRO A 428 -32.84 16.13 8.39
CA PRO A 428 -31.66 16.89 8.76
C PRO A 428 -32.06 18.36 8.92
N ALA A 429 -31.55 19.03 9.96
CA ALA A 429 -32.00 20.37 10.36
C ALA A 429 -31.84 21.43 9.24
N ASP A 430 -31.12 21.11 8.17
CA ASP A 430 -30.95 21.86 6.94
C ASP A 430 -31.81 21.30 5.79
N GLN A 431 -33.06 21.75 5.68
CA GLN A 431 -33.98 21.41 4.58
C GLN A 431 -33.57 22.01 3.22
N ARG A 432 -32.35 21.81 2.76
CA ARG A 432 -31.91 22.28 1.44
C ARG A 432 -32.72 21.64 0.31
N TYR A 433 -33.20 20.41 0.47
CA TYR A 433 -33.90 19.65 -0.56
C TYR A 433 -35.29 19.15 -0.12
N VAL A 434 -36.24 19.10 -1.05
CA VAL A 434 -37.52 18.37 -0.94
C VAL A 434 -37.42 17.10 -1.78
N ILE A 435 -37.91 15.98 -1.26
CA ILE A 435 -37.96 14.71 -2.01
C ILE A 435 -39.41 14.31 -2.26
N TYR A 436 -39.69 13.79 -3.45
CA TYR A 436 -41.03 13.31 -3.79
C TYR A 436 -40.99 12.34 -4.97
N ALA A 437 -42.00 11.48 -5.05
CA ALA A 437 -42.29 10.66 -6.22
C ALA A 437 -43.33 11.39 -7.07
N ALA A 438 -43.08 11.51 -8.37
CA ALA A 438 -44.01 12.14 -9.30
C ALA A 438 -43.97 11.48 -10.69
N PRO A 439 -45.10 11.46 -11.43
CA PRO A 439 -45.12 11.02 -12.81
C PRO A 439 -44.04 11.72 -13.65
N ASP A 440 -43.25 10.94 -14.38
CA ASP A 440 -42.15 11.42 -15.21
C ASP A 440 -42.37 11.00 -16.68
N PRO A 441 -42.53 11.94 -17.62
CA PRO A 441 -42.58 11.63 -19.05
C PRO A 441 -41.33 10.86 -19.52
N GLY A 442 -40.16 11.14 -18.93
CA GLY A 442 -38.91 10.43 -19.19
C GLY A 442 -38.89 8.99 -18.65
N ASN A 443 -39.93 8.58 -17.92
CA ASN A 443 -40.19 7.22 -17.42
C ASN A 443 -41.53 6.67 -17.94
N GLY A 444 -41.96 7.12 -19.13
CA GLY A 444 -43.22 6.66 -19.73
C GLY A 444 -44.47 7.01 -18.92
N GLY A 445 -44.41 8.07 -18.10
CA GLY A 445 -45.50 8.50 -17.21
C GLY A 445 -45.54 7.76 -15.87
N ARG A 446 -44.66 6.79 -15.64
CA ARG A 446 -44.48 6.15 -14.32
C ARG A 446 -43.83 7.12 -13.32
N PRO A 447 -44.06 6.93 -12.01
CA PRO A 447 -43.43 7.78 -11.00
C PRO A 447 -41.92 7.55 -10.95
N SER A 448 -41.17 8.65 -10.92
CA SER A 448 -39.73 8.70 -10.63
C SER A 448 -39.50 9.46 -9.33
N ILE A 449 -38.36 9.22 -8.67
CA ILE A 449 -37.95 9.97 -7.48
C ILE A 449 -37.21 11.24 -7.90
N PHE A 450 -37.61 12.35 -7.30
CA PHE A 450 -37.00 13.65 -7.50
C PHE A 450 -36.52 14.25 -6.18
N SER A 451 -35.41 14.97 -6.27
CA SER A 451 -35.03 15.99 -5.30
C SER A 451 -35.20 17.37 -5.91
N GLU A 452 -35.59 18.34 -5.09
CA GLU A 452 -35.74 19.73 -5.50
C GLU A 452 -35.09 20.64 -4.47
N GLU A 453 -34.11 21.42 -4.90
CA GLU A 453 -33.42 22.36 -4.02
C GLU A 453 -34.33 23.55 -3.71
N ARG A 454 -34.64 23.78 -2.43
CA ARG A 454 -35.61 24.81 -2.00
C ARG A 454 -35.20 26.22 -2.39
N ALA A 455 -33.90 26.52 -2.36
CA ALA A 455 -33.39 27.86 -2.64
C ALA A 455 -33.48 28.23 -4.12
N THR A 456 -33.35 27.25 -5.02
CA THR A 456 -33.22 27.48 -6.46
C THR A 456 -34.42 26.94 -7.25
N GLY A 457 -35.25 26.07 -6.66
CA GLY A 457 -36.26 25.29 -7.36
C GLY A 457 -35.66 24.25 -8.31
N ARG A 458 -34.34 24.02 -8.28
CA ARG A 458 -33.68 23.10 -9.20
C ARG A 458 -34.09 21.68 -8.87
N ARG A 459 -34.84 21.08 -9.79
CA ARG A 459 -35.29 19.68 -9.73
C ARG A 459 -34.27 18.75 -10.38
N LEU A 460 -34.00 17.64 -9.72
CA LEU A 460 -33.12 16.57 -10.18
C LEU A 460 -33.86 15.23 -10.07
N ARG A 461 -33.81 14.41 -11.11
CA ARG A 461 -34.29 13.04 -11.06
C ARG A 461 -33.21 12.16 -10.43
N LEU A 462 -33.52 11.52 -9.31
CA LEU A 462 -32.60 10.61 -8.62
C LEU A 462 -32.68 9.20 -9.17
N SER A 463 -33.90 8.75 -9.53
CA SER A 463 -34.11 7.38 -9.98
C SER A 463 -33.86 7.18 -11.47
N THR A 464 -33.35 6.01 -11.83
CA THR A 464 -33.25 5.55 -13.21
C THR A 464 -34.65 5.24 -13.77
N PRO A 465 -34.96 5.67 -15.00
CA PRO A 465 -36.22 5.30 -15.66
C PRO A 465 -36.34 3.79 -15.91
N GLY A 466 -37.58 3.31 -15.95
CA GLY A 466 -37.94 1.95 -16.34
C GLY A 466 -38.97 1.28 -15.42
N ALA A 467 -39.24 1.85 -14.24
CA ALA A 467 -40.05 1.23 -13.20
C ALA A 467 -40.87 2.24 -12.39
N ASN A 468 -41.76 1.75 -11.53
CA ASN A 468 -42.52 2.57 -10.59
C ASN A 468 -41.68 2.77 -9.32
N GLU A 469 -41.24 4.01 -9.13
CA GLU A 469 -40.41 4.39 -7.99
C GLU A 469 -41.26 5.09 -6.93
N MET A 470 -41.32 4.49 -5.74
CA MET A 470 -42.34 4.79 -4.74
C MET A 470 -41.76 4.96 -3.34
N PHE A 471 -42.49 5.69 -2.49
CA PHE A 471 -42.21 5.85 -1.06
C PHE A 471 -40.80 6.43 -0.76
N PRO A 472 -40.41 7.57 -1.36
CA PRO A 472 -39.14 8.19 -1.03
C PRO A 472 -39.09 8.62 0.43
N SER A 473 -37.99 8.33 1.11
CA SER A 473 -37.74 8.65 2.51
C SER A 473 -36.30 9.05 2.72
N TRP A 474 -36.05 9.86 3.76
CA TRP A 474 -34.70 10.20 4.20
C TRP A 474 -34.14 9.14 5.16
N THR A 475 -32.84 8.93 5.07
CA THR A 475 -32.05 8.23 6.09
C THR A 475 -31.35 9.22 7.01
N SER A 476 -30.91 8.75 8.18
CA SER A 476 -30.26 9.59 9.20
C SER A 476 -28.93 10.23 8.76
N ASP A 477 -28.28 9.68 7.73
CA ASP A 477 -27.06 10.20 7.10
C ASP A 477 -27.33 11.07 5.85
N GLY A 478 -28.59 11.46 5.63
CA GLY A 478 -28.94 12.41 4.56
C GLY A 478 -29.01 11.81 3.16
N MET A 479 -29.20 10.50 3.03
CA MET A 479 -29.49 9.86 1.74
C MET A 479 -31.01 9.75 1.52
N VAL A 480 -31.40 9.70 0.26
CA VAL A 480 -32.78 9.47 -0.18
C VAL A 480 -32.92 8.01 -0.54
N THR A 481 -33.85 7.30 0.08
CA THR A 481 -34.19 5.90 -0.22
C THR A 481 -35.58 5.77 -0.80
N TRP A 482 -35.83 4.76 -1.62
CA TRP A 482 -37.17 4.45 -2.15
C TRP A 482 -37.29 2.97 -2.52
N VAL A 483 -38.51 2.55 -2.87
CA VAL A 483 -38.82 1.20 -3.35
C VAL A 483 -39.13 1.26 -4.84
N SER A 484 -38.55 0.33 -5.59
CA SER A 484 -38.79 0.12 -7.01
C SER A 484 -39.46 -1.23 -7.25
N ASP A 485 -40.37 -1.28 -8.22
CA ASP A 485 -40.92 -2.53 -8.75
C ASP A 485 -40.15 -3.08 -9.97
N ARG A 486 -38.94 -2.55 -10.23
CA ARG A 486 -38.13 -2.99 -11.36
C ARG A 486 -37.87 -4.49 -11.29
N THR A 487 -38.28 -5.19 -12.34
CA THR A 487 -37.94 -6.59 -12.59
C THR A 487 -36.83 -6.64 -13.64
N ARG A 488 -35.66 -7.18 -13.26
CA ARG A 488 -34.37 -7.20 -13.96
C ARG A 488 -33.79 -5.80 -14.22
N GLY A 489 -32.79 -5.49 -13.40
CA GLY A 489 -32.18 -4.18 -13.20
C GLY A 489 -31.59 -3.48 -14.43
N LEU A 490 -31.26 -2.22 -14.18
CA LEU A 490 -30.41 -1.31 -14.96
C LEU A 490 -29.71 -2.01 -16.14
N THR A 491 -30.25 -1.82 -17.35
CA THR A 491 -29.67 -2.25 -18.65
C THR A 491 -29.74 -3.75 -19.02
N GLY A 492 -30.91 -4.38 -18.88
CA GLY A 492 -31.29 -5.48 -19.80
C GLY A 492 -30.66 -6.85 -19.53
N GLY A 493 -30.19 -7.10 -18.30
CA GLY A 493 -29.70 -8.43 -17.92
C GLY A 493 -29.28 -8.63 -16.45
N GLY A 494 -29.38 -7.59 -15.61
CA GLY A 494 -28.85 -7.61 -14.25
C GLY A 494 -29.87 -7.94 -13.17
N ALA A 495 -29.39 -8.56 -12.11
CA ALA A 495 -30.17 -9.04 -10.98
C ALA A 495 -30.94 -7.95 -10.22
N ASP A 496 -32.03 -8.34 -9.54
CA ASP A 496 -32.86 -7.43 -8.75
C ASP A 496 -32.12 -7.00 -7.47
N ALA A 497 -32.31 -5.74 -7.02
CA ALA A 497 -31.93 -5.39 -5.66
C ALA A 497 -32.81 -6.16 -4.69
N ILE A 498 -32.22 -6.79 -3.68
CA ILE A 498 -33.00 -7.52 -2.68
C ILE A 498 -33.99 -6.57 -2.02
N GLY A 499 -35.28 -6.89 -2.10
CA GLY A 499 -36.36 -6.05 -1.58
C GLY A 499 -36.70 -4.80 -2.41
N GLY A 500 -36.11 -4.63 -3.60
CA GLY A 500 -36.39 -3.50 -4.51
C GLY A 500 -35.99 -2.14 -3.93
N ALA A 501 -35.11 -2.08 -2.94
CA ALA A 501 -34.76 -0.86 -2.24
C ALA A 501 -33.51 -0.20 -2.84
N TYR A 502 -33.64 1.09 -3.18
CA TYR A 502 -32.58 1.90 -3.77
C TYR A 502 -32.35 3.18 -2.98
N PHE A 503 -31.18 3.79 -3.18
CA PHE A 503 -30.83 5.05 -2.56
C PHE A 503 -29.98 5.93 -3.48
N SER A 504 -29.97 7.23 -3.19
CA SER A 504 -29.12 8.21 -3.83
C SER A 504 -28.94 9.43 -2.91
N PRO A 505 -27.80 10.12 -2.95
CA PRO A 505 -27.70 11.46 -2.38
C PRO A 505 -28.69 12.43 -3.06
N PRO A 506 -29.19 13.45 -2.35
CA PRO A 506 -30.22 14.34 -2.89
C PRO A 506 -29.68 15.35 -3.93
N ASP A 507 -28.38 15.55 -4.03
CA ASP A 507 -27.77 16.62 -4.84
C ASP A 507 -27.23 16.16 -6.20
N ARG A 508 -27.14 14.84 -6.43
CA ARG A 508 -26.68 14.23 -7.69
C ARG A 508 -27.41 12.91 -7.97
N ALA A 509 -27.58 12.59 -9.25
CA ALA A 509 -28.18 11.33 -9.69
C ALA A 509 -27.14 10.21 -9.63
N ASP A 510 -27.04 9.58 -8.47
CA ASP A 510 -26.04 8.56 -8.11
C ASP A 510 -26.78 7.40 -7.45
N GLU A 511 -27.60 6.71 -8.24
CA GLU A 511 -28.52 5.66 -7.78
C GLU A 511 -27.76 4.36 -7.50
N HIS A 512 -27.97 3.81 -6.31
CA HIS A 512 -27.38 2.54 -5.87
C HIS A 512 -28.38 1.69 -5.07
N SER A 513 -28.05 0.41 -4.92
CA SER A 513 -28.89 -0.55 -4.22
C SER A 513 -28.68 -0.50 -2.69
N VAL A 514 -29.75 -0.57 -1.89
CA VAL A 514 -29.60 -0.61 -0.42
C VAL A 514 -28.99 -1.93 0.02
N LEU A 515 -29.58 -3.04 -0.43
CA LEU A 515 -28.98 -4.37 -0.37
C LEU A 515 -28.35 -4.67 -1.74
N PRO A 516 -27.24 -5.43 -1.80
CA PRO A 516 -26.60 -5.75 -3.06
C PRO A 516 -27.55 -6.41 -4.05
N LEU A 517 -27.29 -6.21 -5.33
CA LEU A 517 -27.98 -6.93 -6.41
C LEU A 517 -27.75 -8.43 -6.25
N GLN A 518 -28.74 -9.24 -6.62
CA GLN A 518 -28.67 -10.71 -6.60
C GLN A 518 -27.73 -11.30 -7.68
N ALA A 519 -26.50 -10.79 -7.74
CA ALA A 519 -25.45 -11.17 -8.67
C ALA A 519 -24.12 -11.19 -7.92
N ILE A 520 -23.20 -12.05 -8.35
CA ILE A 520 -21.86 -12.18 -7.78
C ILE A 520 -20.83 -11.74 -8.81
N VAL A 521 -19.95 -10.83 -8.44
CA VAL A 521 -18.82 -10.40 -9.27
C VAL A 521 -17.52 -10.85 -8.65
N ARG A 522 -16.56 -11.26 -9.48
CA ARG A 522 -15.24 -11.70 -9.01
C ARG A 522 -14.16 -10.77 -9.56
N TRP A 523 -13.45 -10.10 -8.66
CA TRP A 523 -12.32 -9.24 -8.97
C TRP A 523 -11.02 -9.91 -8.53
N GLY A 524 -9.99 -9.83 -9.37
CA GLY A 524 -8.65 -10.28 -9.00
C GLY A 524 -7.76 -10.56 -10.20
N ASP A 525 -6.71 -11.32 -9.91
CA ASP A 525 -5.66 -11.67 -10.86
C ASP A 525 -5.95 -13.01 -11.57
N SER A 526 -4.90 -13.75 -11.94
CA SER A 526 -5.01 -15.04 -12.61
C SER A 526 -5.67 -16.12 -11.75
N LEU A 527 -5.57 -16.06 -10.42
CA LEU A 527 -6.27 -16.99 -9.53
C LEU A 527 -7.79 -16.81 -9.63
N THR A 528 -8.25 -15.58 -9.87
CA THR A 528 -9.65 -15.26 -10.09
C THR A 528 -10.09 -15.53 -11.53
N GLU A 529 -9.29 -15.15 -12.54
CA GLU A 529 -9.63 -15.39 -13.95
C GLU A 529 -9.77 -16.89 -14.25
N GLN A 530 -8.85 -17.72 -13.73
CA GLN A 530 -8.86 -19.16 -13.96
C GLN A 530 -9.92 -19.93 -13.15
N ALA A 531 -10.64 -19.26 -12.25
CA ALA A 531 -11.72 -19.88 -11.52
C ALA A 531 -12.88 -20.18 -12.49
N ASN A 532 -12.98 -21.44 -12.92
CA ASN A 532 -14.03 -21.98 -13.78
C ASN A 532 -15.44 -21.74 -13.19
N ASN A 533 -16.47 -22.26 -13.86
CA ASN A 533 -17.87 -22.14 -13.44
C ASN A 533 -18.21 -22.88 -12.12
N TRP A 534 -17.23 -23.42 -11.39
CA TRP A 534 -17.41 -24.16 -10.13
C TRP A 534 -18.24 -23.41 -9.10
N LEU A 535 -18.03 -22.10 -8.94
CA LEU A 535 -18.85 -21.30 -8.03
C LEU A 535 -20.32 -21.27 -8.46
N ALA A 536 -20.60 -21.05 -9.74
CA ALA A 536 -21.98 -21.06 -10.22
C ALA A 536 -22.61 -22.45 -10.14
N LEU A 537 -21.84 -23.52 -10.37
CA LEU A 537 -22.29 -24.90 -10.19
C LEU A 537 -22.63 -25.20 -8.73
N ALA A 538 -21.76 -24.80 -7.79
CA ALA A 538 -21.98 -24.96 -6.35
C ALA A 538 -23.21 -24.18 -5.87
N LEU A 539 -23.43 -22.96 -6.37
CA LEU A 539 -24.64 -22.17 -6.09
C LEU A 539 -25.90 -22.86 -6.65
N ARG A 540 -25.86 -23.34 -7.89
CA ARG A 540 -26.99 -24.07 -8.50
C ARG A 540 -27.33 -25.34 -7.74
N ALA A 541 -26.34 -26.04 -7.19
CA ALA A 541 -26.54 -27.26 -6.41
C ALA A 541 -27.38 -27.04 -5.13
N ILE A 542 -27.36 -25.82 -4.58
CA ILE A 542 -28.20 -25.43 -3.42
C ILE A 542 -29.46 -24.64 -3.83
N GLY A 543 -29.79 -24.58 -5.12
CA GLY A 543 -30.96 -23.85 -5.64
C GLY A 543 -30.76 -22.33 -5.79
N CYS A 544 -29.55 -21.82 -5.59
CA CYS A 544 -29.23 -20.41 -5.79
C CYS A 544 -28.87 -20.14 -7.27
N ASN A 545 -29.66 -19.30 -7.94
CA ASN A 545 -29.51 -19.00 -9.37
C ASN A 545 -28.87 -17.61 -9.63
N PHE A 546 -28.11 -17.08 -8.68
CA PHE A 546 -27.44 -15.78 -8.87
C PHE A 546 -26.42 -15.89 -10.03
N PRO A 547 -26.43 -14.97 -11.00
CA PRO A 547 -25.39 -14.92 -12.02
C PRO A 547 -24.03 -14.62 -11.39
N VAL A 548 -23.00 -15.29 -11.89
CA VAL A 548 -21.60 -15.10 -11.49
C VAL A 548 -20.85 -14.49 -12.66
N TYR A 549 -20.27 -13.31 -12.46
CA TYR A 549 -19.50 -12.59 -13.47
C TYR A 549 -18.01 -12.60 -13.12
N ASN A 550 -17.18 -13.12 -14.02
CA ASN A 550 -15.74 -13.17 -13.84
C ASN A 550 -15.06 -11.91 -14.38
N LEU A 551 -14.69 -10.98 -13.50
CA LEU A 551 -13.96 -9.76 -13.85
C LEU A 551 -12.44 -9.90 -13.56
N GLY A 552 -12.00 -11.09 -13.13
CA GLY A 552 -10.59 -11.41 -12.91
C GLY A 552 -9.78 -11.34 -14.21
N LYS A 553 -8.51 -10.93 -14.11
CA LYS A 553 -7.63 -10.84 -15.28
C LYS A 553 -6.19 -11.22 -14.93
N SER A 554 -5.62 -12.14 -15.70
CA SER A 554 -4.27 -12.68 -15.48
C SER A 554 -3.21 -11.61 -15.56
N GLY A 555 -2.15 -11.82 -14.77
CA GLY A 555 -1.00 -10.94 -14.70
C GLY A 555 -1.25 -9.58 -14.05
N ARG A 556 -2.48 -9.25 -13.63
CA ARG A 556 -2.78 -7.94 -13.01
C ARG A 556 -2.25 -7.83 -11.60
N THR A 557 -1.55 -6.73 -11.32
CA THR A 557 -1.25 -6.28 -9.95
C THR A 557 -2.53 -5.81 -9.27
N THR A 558 -2.49 -5.66 -7.95
CA THR A 558 -3.61 -5.05 -7.20
C THR A 558 -3.93 -3.63 -7.68
N THR A 559 -2.92 -2.86 -8.14
CA THR A 559 -3.13 -1.54 -8.77
C THR A 559 -3.98 -1.66 -10.03
N GLY A 560 -3.67 -2.61 -10.91
CA GLY A 560 -4.43 -2.85 -12.13
C GLY A 560 -5.86 -3.31 -11.84
N ILE A 561 -6.03 -4.18 -10.83
CA ILE A 561 -7.36 -4.64 -10.38
C ILE A 561 -8.17 -3.45 -9.85
N ALA A 562 -7.58 -2.62 -8.98
CA ALA A 562 -8.24 -1.48 -8.38
C ALA A 562 -8.62 -0.40 -9.40
N ALA A 563 -7.76 -0.16 -10.40
CA ALA A 563 -8.07 0.74 -11.51
C ALA A 563 -9.20 0.21 -12.40
N ARG A 564 -9.21 -1.09 -12.71
CA ARG A 564 -10.28 -1.72 -13.49
C ARG A 564 -11.63 -1.73 -12.76
N GLN A 565 -11.62 -1.87 -11.44
CA GLN A 565 -12.82 -1.81 -10.60
C GLN A 565 -13.28 -0.37 -10.33
N GLY A 566 -12.47 0.63 -10.64
CA GLY A 566 -12.74 2.04 -10.39
C GLY A 566 -12.45 2.52 -8.97
N ALA A 567 -11.81 1.69 -8.13
CA ALA A 567 -11.35 2.09 -6.79
C ALA A 567 -10.15 3.04 -6.86
N LEU A 568 -9.32 2.90 -7.89
CA LEU A 568 -8.28 3.87 -8.23
C LEU A 568 -8.62 4.54 -9.55
N VAL A 569 -8.68 5.87 -9.54
CA VAL A 569 -8.98 6.65 -10.73
C VAL A 569 -7.68 7.18 -11.32
N PHE A 570 -7.42 6.82 -12.58
CA PHE A 570 -6.30 7.34 -13.35
C PHE A 570 -6.82 8.32 -14.41
N SER A 571 -6.26 9.52 -14.42
CA SER A 571 -6.61 10.55 -15.39
C SER A 571 -5.56 10.66 -16.47
N TYR A 572 -6.00 10.78 -17.72
CA TYR A 572 -5.13 10.86 -18.89
C TYR A 572 -5.62 11.95 -19.84
N ARG A 573 -4.68 12.50 -20.62
CA ARG A 573 -4.97 13.24 -21.84
C ARG A 573 -4.21 12.65 -23.02
N PRO A 574 -4.72 12.73 -24.25
CA PRO A 574 -3.95 12.41 -25.44
C PRO A 574 -2.73 13.33 -25.56
N VAL A 575 -1.59 12.81 -26.03
CA VAL A 575 -0.47 13.65 -26.47
C VAL A 575 -0.96 14.55 -27.61
N GLY A 576 -0.74 15.86 -27.48
CA GLY A 576 -1.31 16.86 -28.39
C GLY A 576 -2.75 17.28 -28.07
N GLY A 577 -3.34 16.77 -26.97
CA GLY A 577 -4.62 17.24 -26.43
C GLY A 577 -5.86 16.86 -27.24
N THR A 578 -5.76 15.91 -28.18
CA THR A 578 -6.87 15.51 -29.05
C THR A 578 -6.89 14.00 -29.26
N ILE A 579 -8.07 13.38 -29.08
CA ILE A 579 -8.33 12.01 -29.54
C ILE A 579 -8.56 12.09 -31.05
N PRO A 580 -7.73 11.42 -31.89
CA PRO A 580 -7.83 11.52 -33.34
C PRO A 580 -9.13 10.92 -33.87
N ALA A 581 -9.56 11.32 -35.07
CA ALA A 581 -10.78 10.85 -35.71
C ALA A 581 -10.83 9.32 -35.91
N SER A 582 -9.67 8.68 -36.06
CA SER A 582 -9.49 7.22 -36.12
C SER A 582 -8.13 6.83 -35.53
N GLY A 583 -7.97 5.56 -35.15
CA GLY A 583 -6.69 5.00 -34.71
C GLY A 583 -6.33 5.26 -33.25
N SER A 584 -5.03 5.20 -32.98
CA SER A 584 -4.44 5.23 -31.64
C SER A 584 -3.77 6.56 -31.33
N VAL A 585 -3.72 6.92 -30.04
CA VAL A 585 -3.00 8.09 -29.54
C VAL A 585 -2.32 7.77 -28.22
N GLN A 586 -1.10 8.27 -28.02
CA GLN A 586 -0.38 8.13 -26.76
C GLN A 586 -1.04 8.97 -25.67
N LEU A 587 -0.88 8.56 -24.41
CA LEU A 587 -1.44 9.22 -23.25
C LEU A 587 -0.37 9.91 -22.39
N THR A 588 -0.76 11.03 -21.77
CA THR A 588 -0.01 11.72 -20.71
C THR A 588 -0.90 11.84 -19.47
N PRO A 589 -0.43 11.47 -18.26
CA PRO A 589 0.84 10.82 -17.97
C PRO A 589 0.90 9.41 -18.59
N SER A 590 2.09 8.98 -19.00
CA SER A 590 2.29 7.63 -19.56
C SER A 590 2.51 6.62 -18.43
N VAL A 591 1.42 6.24 -17.76
CA VAL A 591 1.41 5.27 -16.66
C VAL A 591 0.45 4.12 -16.96
N ALA A 592 0.79 2.91 -16.53
CA ALA A 592 0.05 1.69 -16.87
C ALA A 592 -1.41 1.68 -16.37
N GLY A 593 -1.71 2.29 -15.22
CA GLY A 593 -3.05 2.38 -14.63
C GLY A 593 -3.78 1.03 -14.64
N PRO A 594 -4.94 0.90 -15.33
CA PRO A 594 -5.69 -0.36 -15.41
C PRO A 594 -4.96 -1.49 -16.15
N CYS A 595 -3.93 -1.16 -16.93
CA CYS A 595 -3.01 -2.11 -17.54
C CYS A 595 -1.80 -2.48 -16.66
N SER A 596 -1.74 -2.03 -15.40
CA SER A 596 -0.65 -2.44 -14.48
C SER A 596 -0.60 -3.96 -14.32
N ALA A 597 0.58 -4.53 -14.52
CA ALA A 597 0.81 -5.97 -14.59
C ALA A 597 2.13 -6.37 -13.90
N TYR A 598 2.26 -7.66 -13.59
CA TYR A 598 3.46 -8.27 -13.00
C TYR A 598 4.72 -7.83 -13.74
N ALA A 599 5.77 -7.49 -12.99
CA ALA A 599 7.07 -7.07 -13.52
C ALA A 599 7.00 -5.95 -14.57
N ASN A 600 5.97 -5.08 -14.49
CA ASN A 600 5.71 -4.04 -15.48
C ASN A 600 5.55 -4.57 -16.92
N GLY A 601 5.03 -5.80 -17.06
CA GLY A 601 4.80 -6.44 -18.34
C GLY A 601 3.81 -5.68 -19.23
N ALA A 602 3.94 -5.88 -20.54
CA ALA A 602 3.01 -5.37 -21.53
C ALA A 602 1.59 -5.94 -21.32
N ALA A 603 0.59 -5.11 -21.63
CA ALA A 603 -0.81 -5.39 -21.38
C ALA A 603 -1.67 -4.60 -22.35
N ASP A 604 -2.38 -5.31 -23.21
CA ASP A 604 -3.17 -4.71 -24.28
C ASP A 604 -4.68 -4.89 -24.10
N GLN A 605 -5.44 -4.03 -24.79
CA GLN A 605 -6.88 -4.15 -25.01
C GLN A 605 -7.76 -4.07 -23.76
N THR A 606 -7.42 -3.23 -22.78
CA THR A 606 -8.34 -2.96 -21.66
C THR A 606 -9.44 -2.01 -22.13
N GLY A 607 -10.67 -2.52 -22.30
CA GLY A 607 -11.84 -1.74 -22.69
C GLY A 607 -12.08 -0.57 -21.73
N CYS A 608 -12.21 0.64 -22.27
CA CYS A 608 -12.37 1.85 -21.48
C CYS A 608 -12.99 3.00 -22.29
N ARG A 609 -13.28 4.10 -21.59
CA ARG A 609 -13.71 5.36 -22.17
C ARG A 609 -12.81 6.50 -21.69
N LEU A 610 -12.37 7.33 -22.61
CA LEU A 610 -11.63 8.56 -22.33
C LEU A 610 -12.43 9.76 -22.85
N ALA A 611 -12.77 10.71 -21.97
CA ALA A 611 -13.67 11.82 -22.30
C ALA A 611 -15.00 11.38 -22.97
N GLY A 612 -15.52 10.22 -22.55
CA GLY A 612 -16.73 9.62 -23.13
C GLY A 612 -16.53 8.87 -24.45
N VAL A 613 -15.34 8.91 -25.07
CA VAL A 613 -15.04 8.17 -26.30
C VAL A 613 -14.73 6.70 -25.96
N PRO A 614 -15.49 5.72 -26.48
CA PRO A 614 -15.19 4.30 -26.27
C PRO A 614 -13.92 3.86 -27.01
N GLY A 615 -13.10 3.06 -26.34
CA GLY A 615 -11.84 2.57 -26.86
C GLY A 615 -11.22 1.49 -26.00
N THR A 616 -9.93 1.27 -26.20
CA THR A 616 -9.11 0.39 -25.38
C THR A 616 -7.85 1.11 -24.95
N MET A 617 -7.37 0.78 -23.75
CA MET A 617 -6.07 1.17 -23.26
C MET A 617 -5.08 0.03 -23.42
N SER A 618 -3.88 0.36 -23.87
CA SER A 618 -2.73 -0.52 -24.03
C SER A 618 -1.52 0.05 -23.30
N TRP A 619 -0.67 -0.84 -22.79
CA TRP A 619 0.60 -0.55 -22.12
C TRP A 619 1.66 -1.49 -22.66
N ASN A 620 2.81 -0.97 -23.08
CA ASN A 620 3.90 -1.80 -23.62
C ASN A 620 5.11 -1.94 -22.67
N GLY A 621 4.99 -1.53 -21.40
CA GLY A 621 6.09 -1.43 -20.45
C GLY A 621 6.60 0.00 -20.24
N THR A 622 6.33 0.91 -21.17
CA THR A 622 6.80 2.31 -21.11
C THR A 622 5.75 3.33 -21.54
N THR A 623 4.93 2.97 -22.53
CA THR A 623 3.99 3.87 -23.20
C THR A 623 2.55 3.42 -22.99
N ALA A 624 1.72 4.33 -22.48
CA ALA A 624 0.27 4.17 -22.46
C ALA A 624 -0.35 4.69 -23.75
N THR A 625 -1.19 3.89 -24.38
CA THR A 625 -1.88 4.21 -25.65
C THR A 625 -3.38 4.01 -25.51
N PHE A 626 -4.18 4.95 -26.01
CA PHE A 626 -5.61 4.79 -26.19
C PHE A 626 -5.95 4.59 -27.67
N THR A 627 -6.74 3.56 -27.98
CA THR A 627 -7.23 3.27 -29.32
C THR A 627 -8.75 3.33 -29.32
N ARG A 628 -9.34 4.28 -30.06
CA ARG A 628 -10.80 4.40 -30.14
C ARG A 628 -11.42 3.20 -30.86
N SER A 629 -12.58 2.73 -30.40
CA SER A 629 -13.23 1.53 -30.93
C SER A 629 -13.87 1.73 -32.31
N ALA A 630 -14.27 2.96 -32.63
CA ALA A 630 -14.88 3.31 -33.91
C ALA A 630 -14.41 4.69 -34.38
N ALA A 631 -14.28 4.85 -35.70
CA ALA A 631 -13.98 6.15 -36.31
C ALA A 631 -15.11 7.16 -36.04
N GLY A 632 -14.77 8.44 -35.91
CA GLY A 632 -15.71 9.52 -35.70
C GLY A 632 -15.00 10.87 -35.67
N SER A 633 -15.66 11.93 -35.19
CA SER A 633 -15.02 13.24 -35.06
C SER A 633 -13.85 13.19 -34.06
N ALA A 634 -12.84 14.02 -34.31
CA ALA A 634 -11.78 14.25 -33.33
C ALA A 634 -12.37 14.91 -32.07
N VAL A 635 -11.87 14.53 -30.89
CA VAL A 635 -12.39 15.02 -29.60
C VAL A 635 -11.27 15.72 -28.85
N ALA A 636 -11.47 17.01 -28.55
CA ALA A 636 -10.52 17.80 -27.78
C ALA A 636 -10.55 17.38 -26.30
N VAL A 637 -9.38 17.06 -25.76
CA VAL A 637 -9.15 16.68 -24.36
C VAL A 637 -7.83 17.34 -23.91
N PRO A 638 -7.82 18.68 -23.73
CA PRO A 638 -6.59 19.43 -23.44
C PRO A 638 -6.02 19.13 -22.06
N ASP A 639 -6.88 18.82 -21.10
CA ASP A 639 -6.55 18.49 -19.72
C ASP A 639 -6.76 17.01 -19.44
N ALA A 640 -6.04 16.47 -18.45
CA ALA A 640 -6.18 15.08 -18.07
C ALA A 640 -7.56 14.83 -17.43
N VAL A 641 -8.30 13.87 -17.98
CA VAL A 641 -9.63 13.48 -17.50
C VAL A 641 -9.63 12.03 -17.02
N PRO A 642 -10.49 11.67 -16.05
CA PRO A 642 -10.63 10.29 -15.59
C PRO A 642 -10.90 9.33 -16.73
N MET A 643 -10.11 8.25 -16.82
CA MET A 643 -10.43 7.12 -17.68
C MET A 643 -11.41 6.21 -16.95
N VAL A 644 -12.53 5.89 -17.61
CA VAL A 644 -13.54 4.98 -17.08
C VAL A 644 -13.31 3.60 -17.72
N VAL A 645 -12.94 2.62 -16.92
CA VAL A 645 -12.73 1.25 -17.42
C VAL A 645 -14.08 0.57 -17.58
N ASP A 646 -14.29 -0.12 -18.70
CA ASP A 646 -15.49 -0.92 -18.91
C ASP A 646 -15.34 -2.25 -18.14
N PRO A 647 -16.22 -2.56 -17.17
CA PRO A 647 -16.16 -3.78 -16.36
C PRO A 647 -16.65 -4.98 -17.20
N ILE A 648 -15.76 -5.48 -18.05
CA ILE A 648 -16.04 -6.59 -18.97
C ILE A 648 -15.51 -7.88 -18.38
N THR A 649 -16.34 -8.92 -18.43
CA THR A 649 -15.95 -10.26 -18.01
C THR A 649 -14.89 -10.85 -18.93
N SER A 650 -13.91 -11.53 -18.34
CA SER A 650 -12.78 -12.12 -19.07
C SER A 650 -13.15 -13.38 -19.83
N ASP A 651 -14.20 -14.09 -19.41
CA ASP A 651 -14.65 -15.35 -19.99
C ASP A 651 -15.70 -15.18 -21.10
N THR A 652 -16.69 -14.30 -20.89
CA THR A 652 -17.87 -14.17 -21.75
C THR A 652 -17.96 -12.84 -22.49
N GLY A 653 -17.09 -11.88 -22.17
CA GLY A 653 -17.11 -10.54 -22.80
C GLY A 653 -18.33 -9.69 -22.43
N VAL A 654 -19.10 -10.11 -21.43
CA VAL A 654 -20.27 -9.38 -20.93
C VAL A 654 -19.84 -8.14 -20.14
N LEU A 655 -20.43 -6.99 -20.47
CA LEU A 655 -20.29 -5.74 -19.72
C LEU A 655 -21.18 -5.75 -18.47
N VAL A 656 -20.60 -5.43 -17.31
CA VAL A 656 -21.29 -5.48 -16.00
C VAL A 656 -21.21 -4.10 -15.31
N PRO A 657 -21.92 -3.08 -15.81
CA PRO A 657 -21.75 -1.70 -15.34
C PRO A 657 -22.18 -1.49 -13.88
N TYR A 658 -23.02 -2.37 -13.35
CA TYR A 658 -23.53 -2.37 -11.98
C TYR A 658 -22.66 -3.20 -11.01
N HIS A 659 -21.44 -3.61 -11.41
CA HIS A 659 -20.59 -4.50 -10.61
C HIS A 659 -20.33 -4.02 -9.18
N ALA A 660 -20.33 -2.70 -8.92
CA ALA A 660 -20.06 -2.15 -7.60
C ALA A 660 -21.25 -2.29 -6.63
N ASP A 661 -22.44 -2.61 -7.15
CA ASP A 661 -23.66 -2.89 -6.39
C ASP A 661 -23.89 -4.39 -6.13
N CYS A 662 -23.06 -5.28 -6.70
CA CYS A 662 -23.18 -6.72 -6.55
C CYS A 662 -22.55 -7.25 -5.24
N ILE A 663 -22.81 -8.52 -4.94
CA ILE A 663 -21.99 -9.28 -3.99
C ILE A 663 -20.61 -9.48 -4.64
N ALA A 664 -19.53 -9.13 -3.95
CA ALA A 664 -18.18 -9.17 -4.53
C ALA A 664 -17.29 -10.26 -3.92
N ILE A 665 -16.52 -10.95 -4.75
CA ILE A 665 -15.40 -11.81 -4.33
C ILE A 665 -14.14 -11.12 -4.80
N ILE A 666 -13.25 -10.80 -3.88
CA ILE A 666 -12.10 -9.94 -4.13
C ILE A 666 -10.84 -10.71 -3.75
N GLY A 667 -9.99 -10.95 -4.74
CA GLY A 667 -8.64 -11.48 -4.56
C GLY A 667 -7.61 -10.64 -5.30
N GLY A 668 -6.34 -10.87 -5.01
CA GLY A 668 -5.23 -10.15 -5.62
C GLY A 668 -4.04 -10.08 -4.69
N GLY A 669 -2.85 -9.90 -5.26
CA GLY A 669 -1.58 -9.83 -4.55
C GLY A 669 -0.52 -10.77 -5.14
N THR A 670 -0.91 -11.77 -5.94
CA THR A 670 0.03 -12.73 -6.55
C THR A 670 1.13 -12.03 -7.36
N ASN A 671 0.77 -10.95 -8.04
CA ASN A 671 1.62 -10.26 -9.01
C ASN A 671 2.44 -9.09 -8.43
N ASP A 672 2.30 -8.81 -7.14
CA ASP A 672 2.93 -7.67 -6.46
C ASP A 672 3.22 -7.97 -4.97
N MET A 673 3.40 -9.25 -4.62
CA MET A 673 3.66 -9.72 -3.25
C MET A 673 4.95 -9.16 -2.64
N SER A 674 5.95 -8.82 -3.46
CA SER A 674 7.15 -8.11 -3.01
C SER A 674 6.85 -6.71 -2.46
N GLN A 675 5.67 -6.17 -2.77
CA GLN A 675 5.14 -4.88 -2.29
C GLN A 675 3.80 -5.09 -1.54
N HIS A 676 3.69 -6.17 -0.76
CA HIS A 676 2.44 -6.61 -0.12
C HIS A 676 1.72 -5.51 0.70
N VAL A 677 2.43 -4.55 1.30
CA VAL A 677 1.80 -3.40 2.00
C VAL A 677 1.06 -2.47 1.04
N ALA A 678 1.66 -2.14 -0.11
CA ALA A 678 1.01 -1.37 -1.16
C ALA A 678 -0.14 -2.16 -1.77
N ALA A 679 0.06 -3.47 -1.98
CA ALA A 679 -0.99 -4.36 -2.46
C ALA A 679 -2.20 -4.39 -1.52
N PHE A 680 -1.96 -4.44 -0.21
CA PHE A 680 -3.01 -4.40 0.81
C PHE A 680 -3.78 -3.08 0.77
N THR A 681 -3.08 -1.96 0.59
CA THR A 681 -3.71 -0.63 0.43
C THR A 681 -4.68 -0.59 -0.75
N ASN A 682 -4.29 -1.19 -1.88
CA ASN A 682 -5.13 -1.29 -3.06
C ASN A 682 -6.35 -2.22 -2.84
N MET A 683 -6.14 -3.38 -2.19
CA MET A 683 -7.24 -4.27 -1.81
C MET A 683 -8.26 -3.58 -0.90
N ARG A 684 -7.78 -2.80 0.06
CA ARG A 684 -8.64 -1.98 0.93
C ARG A 684 -9.48 -0.99 0.12
N ALA A 685 -8.88 -0.34 -0.87
CA ALA A 685 -9.59 0.57 -1.77
C ALA A 685 -10.67 -0.16 -2.60
N ILE A 686 -10.35 -1.34 -3.16
CA ILE A 686 -11.31 -2.18 -3.92
C ILE A 686 -12.53 -2.51 -3.06
N CYS A 687 -12.30 -3.01 -1.84
CA CYS A 687 -13.39 -3.40 -0.93
C CYS A 687 -14.27 -2.21 -0.53
N ARG A 688 -13.66 -1.04 -0.30
CA ARG A 688 -14.38 0.19 0.09
C ARG A 688 -15.12 0.88 -1.05
N ASN A 689 -14.78 0.58 -2.31
CA ASN A 689 -15.42 1.19 -3.48
C ASN A 689 -16.77 0.56 -3.86
N LEU A 690 -17.19 -0.53 -3.19
CA LEU A 690 -18.54 -1.07 -3.35
C LEU A 690 -19.59 -0.05 -2.92
N LYS A 691 -20.64 0.09 -3.73
CA LYS A 691 -21.61 1.18 -3.65
C LYS A 691 -22.91 0.82 -2.95
N SER A 692 -23.25 -0.46 -2.89
CA SER A 692 -24.40 -0.90 -2.12
C SER A 692 -24.26 -0.49 -0.65
N ARG A 693 -25.36 -0.06 -0.03
CA ARG A 693 -25.31 0.46 1.34
C ARG A 693 -24.94 -0.62 2.34
N SER A 694 -25.53 -1.81 2.20
CA SER A 694 -25.16 -3.02 2.94
C SER A 694 -24.15 -3.85 2.13
N ARG A 695 -22.91 -3.38 2.05
CA ARG A 695 -21.83 -4.05 1.29
C ARG A 695 -21.68 -5.52 1.70
N ARG A 696 -21.82 -6.44 0.75
CA ARG A 696 -21.52 -7.87 0.93
C ARG A 696 -20.35 -8.24 0.04
N PHE A 697 -19.25 -8.63 0.65
CA PHE A 697 -18.08 -9.04 -0.10
C PHE A 697 -17.26 -10.08 0.67
N MET A 698 -16.51 -10.87 -0.08
CA MET A 698 -15.55 -11.84 0.44
C MET A 698 -14.15 -11.44 0.00
N VAL A 699 -13.19 -11.54 0.92
CA VAL A 699 -11.77 -11.31 0.64
C VAL A 699 -11.06 -12.66 0.66
N MET A 700 -10.46 -13.02 -0.47
CA MET A 700 -9.69 -14.26 -0.58
C MET A 700 -8.32 -14.12 0.06
N PRO A 701 -7.86 -15.11 0.85
CA PRO A 701 -6.46 -15.18 1.23
C PRO A 701 -5.58 -15.44 0.00
N MET A 702 -4.35 -14.97 0.07
CA MET A 702 -3.29 -15.36 -0.85
C MET A 702 -2.74 -16.74 -0.51
N PHE A 703 -2.55 -17.56 -1.54
CA PHE A 703 -2.11 -18.95 -1.36
C PHE A 703 -0.59 -19.09 -1.26
N GLY A 704 0.14 -18.23 -1.97
CA GLY A 704 1.57 -18.41 -2.22
C GLY A 704 1.86 -19.49 -3.26
N SER A 705 3.10 -19.55 -3.71
CA SER A 705 3.59 -20.52 -4.68
C SER A 705 4.18 -21.78 -4.02
N SER A 706 4.45 -22.82 -4.80
CA SER A 706 5.15 -24.04 -4.34
C SER A 706 6.54 -23.79 -3.77
N ASN A 707 7.13 -22.64 -4.11
CA ASN A 707 8.50 -22.29 -3.72
C ASN A 707 8.51 -21.40 -2.47
N GLU A 708 7.36 -20.87 -2.05
CA GLU A 708 7.20 -20.07 -0.84
C GLU A 708 6.93 -20.98 0.35
N ILE A 709 7.89 -21.87 0.61
CA ILE A 709 7.83 -22.84 1.72
C ILE A 709 7.96 -22.13 3.07
N LYS A 710 7.42 -22.76 4.12
CA LYS A 710 7.47 -22.27 5.51
C LYS A 710 8.88 -21.81 5.90
N GLY A 711 8.97 -20.55 6.34
CA GLY A 711 10.23 -19.91 6.76
C GLY A 711 10.96 -19.15 5.64
N SER A 712 10.55 -19.28 4.38
CA SER A 712 11.04 -18.41 3.30
C SER A 712 10.53 -16.97 3.45
N SER A 713 11.24 -16.00 2.86
CA SER A 713 10.81 -14.59 2.84
C SER A 713 9.46 -14.40 2.14
N GLY A 714 9.22 -15.10 1.03
CA GLY A 714 7.93 -15.07 0.33
C GLY A 714 6.78 -15.64 1.17
N TYR A 715 7.02 -16.73 1.91
CA TYR A 715 6.04 -17.28 2.86
C TYR A 715 5.66 -16.25 3.94
N ILE A 716 6.66 -15.56 4.51
CA ILE A 716 6.44 -14.52 5.52
C ILE A 716 5.60 -13.38 4.93
N ALA A 717 5.93 -12.89 3.74
CA ALA A 717 5.17 -11.84 3.07
C ALA A 717 3.70 -12.24 2.80
N VAL A 718 3.45 -13.48 2.34
CA VAL A 718 2.10 -14.02 2.14
C VAL A 718 1.35 -14.11 3.47
N ALA A 719 2.00 -14.58 4.53
CA ALA A 719 1.41 -14.69 5.86
C ALA A 719 1.05 -13.31 6.44
N GLU A 720 1.94 -12.32 6.33
CA GLU A 720 1.71 -10.93 6.74
C GLU A 720 0.58 -10.30 5.94
N TYR A 721 0.57 -10.48 4.62
CA TYR A 721 -0.51 -10.00 3.74
C TYR A 721 -1.88 -10.54 4.15
N ASN A 722 -1.96 -11.86 4.37
CA ASN A 722 -3.17 -12.52 4.82
C ASN A 722 -3.62 -12.06 6.21
N ALA A 723 -2.67 -11.85 7.13
CA ALA A 723 -2.95 -11.33 8.46
C ALA A 723 -3.52 -9.90 8.40
N MET A 724 -2.96 -9.03 7.53
CA MET A 724 -3.49 -7.68 7.32
C MET A 724 -4.91 -7.69 6.75
N LEU A 725 -5.18 -8.53 5.74
CA LEU A 725 -6.53 -8.68 5.17
C LEU A 725 -7.53 -9.17 6.23
N LYS A 726 -7.15 -10.16 7.04
CA LYS A 726 -7.99 -10.70 8.10
C LYS A 726 -8.24 -9.68 9.22
N ALA A 727 -7.23 -8.88 9.57
CA ALA A 727 -7.36 -7.86 10.62
C ALA A 727 -8.28 -6.70 10.18
N GLU A 728 -8.19 -6.26 8.93
CA GLU A 728 -9.04 -5.18 8.40
C GLU A 728 -10.47 -5.66 8.10
N PHE A 729 -10.63 -6.88 7.62
CA PHE A 729 -11.90 -7.43 7.16
C PHE A 729 -12.26 -8.76 7.84
N PRO A 730 -12.31 -8.84 9.18
CA PRO A 730 -12.48 -10.11 9.90
C PRO A 730 -13.79 -10.83 9.53
N ASP A 731 -14.84 -10.07 9.23
CA ASP A 731 -16.15 -10.61 8.86
C ASP A 731 -16.29 -10.97 7.39
N GLN A 732 -15.38 -10.52 6.52
CA GLN A 732 -15.43 -10.73 5.08
C GLN A 732 -14.27 -11.61 4.60
N TYR A 733 -13.26 -11.84 5.43
CA TYR A 733 -12.17 -12.75 5.15
C TYR A 733 -12.67 -14.21 5.11
N ILE A 734 -12.43 -14.90 4.00
CA ILE A 734 -13.02 -16.24 3.79
C ILE A 734 -12.38 -17.25 4.73
N GLN A 735 -13.11 -17.58 5.79
CA GLN A 735 -12.72 -18.54 6.80
C GLN A 735 -13.93 -19.36 7.25
N ASN A 736 -13.81 -20.69 7.19
CA ASN A 736 -14.80 -21.64 7.69
C ASN A 736 -14.12 -22.51 8.76
N ASN A 737 -14.78 -22.73 9.91
CA ASN A 737 -14.23 -23.55 11.00
C ASN A 737 -12.80 -23.15 11.42
N ASN A 738 -12.54 -21.84 11.52
CA ASN A 738 -11.21 -21.28 11.81
C ASN A 738 -10.10 -21.63 10.80
N GLN A 739 -10.44 -22.12 9.61
CA GLN A 739 -9.50 -22.35 8.51
C GLN A 739 -9.82 -21.44 7.32
N ASP A 740 -8.82 -20.68 6.86
CA ASP A 740 -8.94 -19.93 5.61
C ASP A 740 -8.82 -20.85 4.38
N LEU A 741 -9.10 -20.33 3.18
CA LEU A 741 -9.02 -21.13 1.95
C LEU A 741 -7.64 -21.74 1.69
N ARG A 742 -6.56 -21.07 2.07
CA ARG A 742 -5.20 -21.60 1.90
C ARG A 742 -4.99 -22.78 2.85
N GLN A 743 -5.30 -22.60 4.13
CA GLN A 743 -5.20 -23.63 5.15
C GLN A 743 -6.09 -24.84 4.82
N LEU A 744 -7.28 -24.59 4.27
CA LEU A 744 -8.17 -25.64 3.78
C LEU A 744 -7.50 -26.45 2.68
N LEU A 745 -6.92 -25.80 1.66
CA LEU A 745 -6.26 -26.51 0.56
C LEU A 745 -5.04 -27.31 1.05
N VAL A 746 -4.21 -26.75 1.93
CA VAL A 746 -3.08 -27.48 2.54
C VAL A 746 -3.57 -28.70 3.34
N SER A 747 -4.68 -28.57 4.08
CA SER A 747 -5.27 -29.69 4.83
C SER A 747 -5.84 -30.80 3.94
N LYS A 748 -6.02 -30.51 2.64
CA LYS A 748 -6.52 -31.44 1.62
C LYS A 748 -5.40 -32.02 0.74
N ASN A 749 -4.14 -31.71 1.04
CA ASN A 749 -3.01 -32.43 0.47
C ASN A 749 -3.17 -33.93 0.72
N ARG A 750 -2.79 -34.74 -0.26
CA ARG A 750 -2.86 -36.19 -0.14
C ARG A 750 -1.83 -36.71 0.86
N SER A 751 -2.08 -37.91 1.37
CA SER A 751 -1.20 -38.57 2.34
C SER A 751 0.21 -38.84 1.79
N ASP A 752 0.39 -38.91 0.47
CA ASP A 752 1.69 -39.03 -0.22
C ASP A 752 2.41 -37.69 -0.42
N GLU A 753 1.77 -36.55 -0.13
CA GLU A 753 2.32 -35.18 -0.27
C GLU A 753 2.83 -34.61 1.07
N VAL A 754 3.48 -35.46 1.89
CA VAL A 754 3.89 -35.12 3.27
C VAL A 754 4.85 -33.92 3.30
N SER A 755 5.76 -33.80 2.35
CA SER A 755 6.72 -32.68 2.28
C SER A 755 6.04 -31.32 2.02
N PHE A 756 5.01 -31.29 1.18
CA PHE A 756 4.23 -30.06 0.92
C PHE A 756 3.45 -29.66 2.17
N THR A 757 2.86 -30.63 2.87
CA THR A 757 2.16 -30.40 4.14
C THR A 757 3.09 -29.88 5.23
N ALA A 758 4.28 -30.48 5.37
CA ALA A 758 5.29 -30.03 6.33
C ALA A 758 5.81 -28.61 6.04
N ASN A 759 5.94 -28.28 4.74
CA ASN A 759 6.33 -26.95 4.26
C ASN A 759 5.16 -25.96 4.21
N ASP A 760 3.95 -26.36 4.62
CA ASP A 760 2.74 -25.56 4.61
C ASP A 760 2.50 -24.91 3.23
N VAL A 761 2.50 -25.73 2.18
CA VAL A 761 2.19 -25.33 0.81
C VAL A 761 1.19 -26.31 0.19
N ILE A 762 0.40 -25.83 -0.76
CA ILE A 762 -0.59 -26.66 -1.47
C ILE A 762 0.17 -27.73 -2.27
N GLY A 763 -0.35 -28.96 -2.33
CA GLY A 763 0.26 -30.09 -3.04
C GLY A 763 0.03 -30.05 -4.56
N PRO A 764 0.86 -30.74 -5.35
CA PRO A 764 0.71 -30.84 -6.80
C PRO A 764 -0.65 -31.39 -7.28
N TYR A 765 -1.40 -32.18 -6.50
CA TYR A 765 -2.74 -32.63 -6.92
C TYR A 765 -3.82 -31.53 -6.88
N LEU A 766 -3.60 -30.49 -6.07
CA LEU A 766 -4.48 -29.33 -5.96
C LEU A 766 -3.95 -28.11 -6.73
N ARG A 767 -2.78 -28.24 -7.39
CA ARG A 767 -2.22 -27.24 -8.29
C ARG A 767 -2.13 -27.71 -9.73
N GLN A 768 -2.14 -26.77 -10.67
CA GLN A 768 -1.97 -27.05 -12.07
C GLN A 768 -0.60 -27.75 -12.31
N PRO A 769 -0.54 -28.78 -13.17
CA PRO A 769 0.72 -29.47 -13.47
C PRO A 769 1.78 -28.49 -14.00
N ASN A 770 3.00 -28.57 -13.47
CA ASN A 770 4.13 -27.69 -13.80
C ASN A 770 3.88 -26.19 -13.54
N ASP A 771 2.89 -25.86 -12.71
CA ASP A 771 2.57 -24.49 -12.32
C ASP A 771 2.70 -24.33 -10.81
N PRO A 772 3.61 -23.46 -10.33
CA PRO A 772 3.83 -23.31 -8.90
C PRO A 772 2.72 -22.53 -8.19
N ILE A 773 1.80 -21.88 -8.92
CA ILE A 773 0.88 -20.87 -8.38
C ILE A 773 -0.59 -21.29 -8.54
N HIS A 774 -0.98 -21.72 -9.75
CA HIS A 774 -2.39 -21.86 -10.09
C HIS A 774 -3.01 -23.16 -9.56
N ILE A 775 -4.27 -23.07 -9.16
CA ILE A 775 -5.05 -24.18 -8.57
C ILE A 775 -5.71 -25.03 -9.67
N THR A 776 -5.81 -26.35 -9.45
CA THR A 776 -6.47 -27.27 -10.40
C THR A 776 -7.93 -26.89 -10.64
N ARG A 777 -8.41 -27.06 -11.88
CA ARG A 777 -9.75 -26.57 -12.30
C ARG A 777 -10.60 -27.54 -13.13
N ASP A 778 -10.03 -28.65 -13.60
CA ASP A 778 -10.63 -29.42 -14.70
C ASP A 778 -11.46 -30.66 -14.26
N LEU A 779 -11.50 -31.00 -12.97
CA LEU A 779 -12.19 -32.19 -12.45
C LEU A 779 -12.98 -31.90 -11.17
N ALA A 780 -14.06 -32.66 -10.92
CA ALA A 780 -14.77 -32.60 -9.64
C ALA A 780 -13.82 -32.99 -8.48
N GLY A 781 -13.91 -32.27 -7.36
CA GLY A 781 -12.97 -32.39 -6.25
C GLY A 781 -11.61 -31.73 -6.47
N CYS A 782 -11.41 -31.02 -7.59
CA CYS A 782 -10.22 -30.19 -7.79
C CYS A 782 -10.17 -29.00 -6.81
N GLY A 783 -9.03 -28.32 -6.71
CA GLY A 783 -8.85 -27.22 -5.76
C GLY A 783 -9.85 -26.07 -5.98
N GLN A 784 -10.20 -25.74 -7.23
CA GLN A 784 -11.21 -24.70 -7.51
C GLN A 784 -12.64 -25.12 -7.10
N ASP A 785 -12.97 -26.42 -7.15
CA ASP A 785 -14.25 -26.94 -6.63
C ASP A 785 -14.29 -26.83 -5.10
N ILE A 786 -13.20 -27.20 -4.41
CA ILE A 786 -13.06 -27.04 -2.95
C ILE A 786 -13.21 -25.56 -2.54
N ILE A 787 -12.55 -24.65 -3.26
CA ILE A 787 -12.67 -23.19 -3.04
C ILE A 787 -14.13 -22.74 -3.21
N ALA A 788 -14.78 -23.16 -4.30
CA ALA A 788 -16.17 -22.80 -4.59
C ALA A 788 -17.14 -23.25 -3.49
N GLN A 789 -17.01 -24.50 -3.02
CA GLN A 789 -17.83 -25.03 -1.93
C GLN A 789 -17.61 -24.27 -0.62
N ALA A 790 -16.36 -23.91 -0.30
CA ALA A 790 -16.03 -23.11 0.88
C ALA A 790 -16.62 -21.69 0.79
N MET A 791 -16.59 -21.06 -0.39
CA MET A 791 -17.23 -19.75 -0.63
C MET A 791 -18.75 -19.82 -0.46
N VAL A 792 -19.41 -20.87 -0.98
CA VAL A 792 -20.85 -21.07 -0.79
C VAL A 792 -21.20 -21.25 0.68
N THR A 793 -20.44 -22.08 1.39
CA THR A 793 -20.62 -22.29 2.84
C THR A 793 -20.47 -20.99 3.62
N PHE A 794 -19.47 -20.17 3.27
CA PHE A 794 -19.27 -18.87 3.91
C PHE A 794 -20.48 -17.94 3.70
N MET A 795 -20.99 -17.87 2.47
CA MET A 795 -22.17 -17.04 2.15
C MET A 795 -23.45 -17.53 2.86
N GLN A 796 -23.66 -18.85 2.99
CA GLN A 796 -24.77 -19.43 3.74
C GLN A 796 -24.69 -19.07 5.23
N ASN A 797 -23.50 -19.20 5.84
CA ASN A 797 -23.29 -18.84 7.25
C ASN A 797 -23.55 -17.35 7.52
N LYS A 798 -23.35 -16.49 6.52
CA LYS A 798 -23.64 -15.05 6.59
C LYS A 798 -25.08 -14.70 6.22
N GLY A 799 -25.90 -15.66 5.79
CA GLY A 799 -27.29 -15.44 5.36
C GLY A 799 -27.41 -14.60 4.09
N TRP A 800 -26.44 -14.71 3.17
CA TRP A 800 -26.45 -13.93 1.93
C TRP A 800 -27.20 -14.60 0.79
N ILE A 801 -27.27 -15.93 0.82
CA ILE A 801 -27.86 -16.81 -0.19
C ILE A 801 -28.72 -17.90 0.43
#